data_AF-A0A7T5ETX5-F1
#
_entry.id   AF-A0A7T5ETX5-F1
#
_cell.length_a   1.000
_cell.length_b   1.000
_cell.length_c   1.000
_cell.angle_alpha   90.00
_cell.angle_beta   90.00
_cell.angle_gamma   90.00
#
_symmetry.space_group_name_H-M   'P 1'
#
loop_
_entity.id
_entity.type
_entity.pdbx_description
1 polymer ?
#
loop_
_entity_poly.entity_id
_entity_poly.type
_entity_poly.pdbx_seq_one_letter_code
_entity_poly.pdbx_strand_id
1 'polypeptide(L)'
;MKNAKLSLAILALALPTSAAYLGLHPQTAYAQSSPAAPVYYTYHKPGGNIVGVYNSIQKAVASLAQTPGGIVKNSSWATLYQQPLYRTYASTSSSNVMGTYPTLPKAAATLSGTPGGVVRDQQGNVVFNQPDTRPHYYTYSSDKSNTIVGVFRNIQQAVSSLQGKTGYIVKNQKWQVVYTQPKTDKYFTYHKASGSIVGVYSSLNSAVLSLNGYPGGIVKNSSWVPVFQEPSPSASPKYYTYPSSNSNQIIGAFSSISDAVASLQNKPGGIVKNQNWVKLYTEPNHQTYFTYDSASSSNITGMYNTEQSAVAVLANTPGGIIKNSSWQVVYRQPVLPHSVYLTYDSSSSNQITGMYPTLGSAITSVSAQPGAIIKNQNWAVVYQQTTYDTYASPDSSKVLQTFPSRQSAIASLTNTYGGVVKTSGGQTIFSQPEKYFTYSSQKSNTILGIYWSLRNAKASLGSIPGGIVKNAQWQQVYMQPLGNYYATVDLRFPSPKSVTAGQINSWLTKNPNSGGSPLQGLGSAYLWTQSQYSVNAVYLLSHSIDETGWGNSNFALGRNNLFGFAAYTNTPDAAASFPSAGYAIAYEGWFVKHQYLDSNGAYYSTSKGPTLLGMAQNYATAGVSGWADPIASIMNQYVTSTAGPSGFVDYPQYLASNQPPAPLSTSNWAPIYHLQDAVGKITGGSNYSSVPIMPASYQGSPGYQLGASLMYQGPVKEGDISAAVREMQTLLLGAGYSPQGIDGDFGPNTLSALHSFEAANSLSLSTECDASTWQKLVEVYASRQGIPLNYLNTSDSVSIDGIVLGMVGSQFVQWYHVPNKGWIDAQYVSLSNVQKIEPSSYVDSSGSLSVTPSTVQIPVYSAPGSNEIGTVHAGDYVVTSSSSAGYVGVSVVKDDGTVIRGVVKSNMIKMLGLPGIAVPASS
;
A
#
# COMPACT_ATOMS: atom_id res chain seq x y z
N MET A 1 15.35 21.13 16.15
CA MET A 1 16.42 21.66 15.27
C MET A 1 16.34 21.00 13.88
N LYS A 2 15.64 21.65 12.94
CA LYS A 2 16.01 21.73 11.53
C LYS A 2 15.70 23.17 11.12
N ASN A 3 16.76 23.94 10.94
CA ASN A 3 16.78 25.38 10.81
C ASN A 3 16.32 25.87 9.43
N ALA A 4 15.67 27.03 9.47
CA ALA A 4 15.94 28.23 8.69
C ALA A 4 16.41 28.08 7.22
N LYS A 5 15.57 28.60 6.31
CA LYS A 5 16.05 29.48 5.24
C LYS A 5 15.25 30.78 5.25
N LEU A 6 15.96 31.85 5.59
CA LEU A 6 15.62 33.25 5.37
C LEU A 6 15.37 33.53 3.88
N SER A 7 14.44 34.44 3.60
CA SER A 7 14.70 35.61 2.75
C SER A 7 13.57 36.63 2.91
N LEU A 8 13.82 37.64 3.74
CA LEU A 8 13.14 38.93 3.72
C LEU A 8 13.75 39.73 2.57
N ALA A 9 12.92 40.27 1.65
CA ALA A 9 13.35 41.30 0.71
C ALA A 9 12.29 42.40 0.69
N ILE A 10 12.58 43.49 1.39
CA ILE A 10 11.97 44.80 1.21
C ILE A 10 12.76 45.48 0.08
N LEU A 11 12.08 45.87 -1.00
CA LEU A 11 12.52 46.98 -1.84
C LEU A 11 11.29 47.71 -2.39
N ALA A 12 11.16 48.97 -1.99
CA ALA A 12 10.19 49.93 -2.49
C ALA A 12 10.50 50.35 -3.92
N LEU A 13 9.47 50.65 -4.72
CA LEU A 13 9.51 51.60 -5.83
C LEU A 13 8.10 52.15 -6.14
N ALA A 14 8.08 53.46 -6.37
CA ALA A 14 7.00 54.44 -6.47
C ALA A 14 5.85 54.22 -7.50
N LEU A 15 4.61 54.57 -7.07
CA LEU A 15 3.59 55.55 -7.58
C LEU A 15 3.38 55.82 -9.11
N PRO A 16 2.28 56.46 -9.62
CA PRO A 16 1.18 57.21 -8.94
C PRO A 16 -0.28 57.16 -9.55
N THR A 17 -1.20 57.90 -8.89
CA THR A 17 -2.46 58.59 -9.34
C THR A 17 -3.76 57.75 -9.46
N SER A 18 -4.94 58.18 -8.99
CA SER A 18 -5.60 59.52 -8.92
C SER A 18 -6.58 59.55 -7.72
N ALA A 19 -6.56 60.56 -6.82
CA ALA A 19 -7.12 61.91 -6.88
C ALA A 19 -8.66 62.01 -6.68
N ALA A 20 -9.08 62.42 -5.48
CA ALA A 20 -10.04 63.53 -5.30
C ALA A 20 -9.98 64.03 -3.84
N TYR A 21 -9.83 65.36 -3.72
CA TYR A 21 -9.52 66.17 -2.54
C TYR A 21 -10.75 67.04 -2.21
N LEU A 22 -11.05 67.28 -0.93
CA LEU A 22 -11.73 68.48 -0.37
C LEU A 22 -11.70 68.32 1.17
N GLY A 23 -10.79 68.93 1.93
CA GLY A 23 -10.81 70.32 2.47
C GLY A 23 -11.76 70.40 3.70
N LEU A 24 -11.47 70.91 4.91
CA LEU A 24 -10.45 71.81 5.51
C LEU A 24 -10.53 71.71 7.06
N HIS A 25 -9.38 71.88 7.73
CA HIS A 25 -9.06 72.45 9.07
C HIS A 25 -9.70 71.99 10.43
N PRO A 26 -8.94 72.15 11.55
CA PRO A 26 -9.10 71.40 12.80
C PRO A 26 -9.84 72.18 13.90
N GLN A 27 -10.57 71.46 14.75
CA GLN A 27 -11.03 71.94 16.05
C GLN A 27 -11.00 70.77 17.04
N THR A 28 -10.15 70.90 18.06
CA THR A 28 -10.20 70.15 19.31
C THR A 28 -11.58 70.29 19.96
N ALA A 29 -12.24 69.17 20.24
CA ALA A 29 -13.38 69.12 21.14
C ALA A 29 -13.38 67.79 21.91
N TYR A 30 -13.30 67.90 23.23
CA TYR A 30 -13.64 66.83 24.18
C TYR A 30 -15.00 66.24 23.80
N ALA A 31 -15.06 64.93 23.60
CA ALA A 31 -16.33 64.20 23.52
C ALA A 31 -16.21 62.89 24.31
N GLN A 32 -17.08 62.78 25.31
CA GLN A 32 -17.31 61.59 26.12
C GLN A 32 -17.46 60.36 25.21
N SER A 33 -16.85 59.25 25.60
CA SER A 33 -17.13 57.93 25.04
C SER A 33 -18.60 57.61 25.27
N SER A 34 -19.43 57.79 24.23
CA SER A 34 -20.76 57.19 24.17
C SER A 34 -20.57 55.67 24.31
N PRO A 35 -21.29 54.98 25.22
CA PRO A 35 -21.19 53.53 25.31
C PRO A 35 -21.60 52.96 23.94
N ALA A 36 -20.78 52.05 23.42
CA ALA A 36 -21.10 51.32 22.19
C ALA A 36 -22.54 50.78 22.30
N ALA A 37 -23.37 51.06 21.30
CA ALA A 37 -24.74 50.57 21.26
C ALA A 37 -24.73 49.06 21.57
N PRO A 38 -25.59 48.55 22.47
CA PRO A 38 -25.57 47.15 22.87
C PRO A 38 -25.65 46.25 21.64
N VAL A 39 -24.65 45.38 21.47
CA VAL A 39 -24.60 44.42 20.38
C VAL A 39 -25.59 43.31 20.68
N TYR A 40 -26.72 43.32 19.98
CA TYR A 40 -27.71 42.25 20.06
C TYR A 40 -27.51 41.21 18.95
N TYR A 41 -27.74 39.95 19.30
CA TYR A 41 -27.69 38.81 18.39
C TYR A 41 -29.11 38.26 18.21
N THR A 42 -29.59 38.17 16.97
CA THR A 42 -30.93 37.67 16.66
C THR A 42 -30.86 36.25 16.12
N TYR A 43 -31.67 35.36 16.68
CA TYR A 43 -31.84 33.98 16.21
C TYR A 43 -33.05 33.90 15.25
N HIS A 44 -32.86 33.25 14.11
CA HIS A 44 -33.88 33.02 13.09
C HIS A 44 -34.12 31.53 12.83
N LYS A 45 -35.39 31.12 12.68
CA LYS A 45 -35.77 29.80 12.11
C LYS A 45 -35.57 29.80 10.58
N PRO A 46 -35.45 28.62 9.94
CA PRO A 46 -35.49 28.51 8.48
C PRO A 46 -36.77 29.17 7.94
N GLY A 47 -36.64 30.28 7.21
CA GLY A 47 -37.76 31.13 6.77
C GLY A 47 -37.70 32.60 7.23
N GLY A 48 -36.73 32.98 8.08
CA GLY A 48 -36.33 34.39 8.28
C GLY A 48 -36.95 35.12 9.48
N ASN A 49 -37.96 34.56 10.15
CA ASN A 49 -38.58 35.18 11.33
C ASN A 49 -37.62 35.20 12.54
N ILE A 50 -37.53 36.34 13.23
CA ILE A 50 -36.78 36.49 14.50
C ILE A 50 -37.53 35.74 15.60
N VAL A 51 -36.81 34.89 16.33
CA VAL A 51 -37.37 34.03 17.39
C VAL A 51 -36.82 34.40 18.77
N GLY A 52 -35.68 35.08 18.86
CA GLY A 52 -35.14 35.60 20.13
C GLY A 52 -33.97 36.56 19.92
N VAL A 53 -33.76 37.43 20.91
CA VAL A 53 -32.68 38.44 20.94
C VAL A 53 -31.80 38.19 22.15
N TYR A 54 -30.49 38.11 21.95
CA TYR A 54 -29.51 37.76 22.98
C TYR A 54 -28.41 38.80 23.06
N ASN A 55 -27.86 39.02 24.25
CA ASN A 55 -26.71 39.91 24.48
C ASN A 55 -25.35 39.19 24.36
N SER A 56 -25.35 37.90 24.04
CA SER A 56 -24.14 37.08 23.84
C SER A 56 -24.33 36.13 22.66
N ILE A 57 -23.32 36.07 21.79
CA ILE A 57 -23.28 35.14 20.66
C ILE A 57 -23.33 33.68 21.13
N GLN A 58 -22.67 33.35 22.24
CA GLN A 58 -22.66 31.99 22.80
C GLN A 58 -24.06 31.57 23.26
N LYS A 59 -24.82 32.48 23.87
CA LYS A 59 -26.23 32.22 24.26
C LYS A 59 -27.15 32.08 23.05
N ALA A 60 -26.97 32.91 22.02
CA ALA A 60 -27.71 32.80 20.76
C ALA A 60 -27.42 31.46 20.03
N VAL A 61 -26.15 31.02 20.02
CA VAL A 61 -25.71 29.76 19.43
C VAL A 61 -26.15 28.55 20.26
N ALA A 62 -26.14 28.63 21.60
CA ALA A 62 -26.65 27.56 22.46
C ALA A 62 -28.16 27.32 22.25
N SER A 63 -28.92 28.39 22.03
CA SER A 63 -30.36 28.34 21.75
C SER A 63 -30.70 27.67 20.40
N LEU A 64 -29.71 27.46 19.54
CA LEU A 64 -29.84 26.83 18.23
C LEU A 64 -29.64 25.31 18.23
N ALA A 65 -29.19 24.70 19.33
CA ALA A 65 -28.75 23.30 19.38
C ALA A 65 -29.78 22.26 18.89
N GLN A 66 -31.07 22.62 18.85
CA GLN A 66 -32.16 21.75 18.38
C GLN A 66 -32.89 22.24 17.13
N THR A 67 -32.46 23.35 16.49
CA THR A 67 -33.13 23.91 15.31
C THR A 67 -32.27 23.71 14.06
N PRO A 68 -32.57 22.71 13.21
CA PRO A 68 -31.83 22.48 11.96
C PRO A 68 -31.85 23.74 11.06
N GLY A 69 -30.69 24.17 10.56
CA GLY A 69 -30.58 25.28 9.60
C GLY A 69 -30.86 26.69 10.15
N GLY A 70 -31.00 26.86 11.48
CA GLY A 70 -31.21 28.17 12.09
C GLY A 70 -29.99 29.09 11.99
N ILE A 71 -30.21 30.41 12.01
CA ILE A 71 -29.17 31.41 11.73
C ILE A 71 -29.09 32.42 12.88
N VAL A 72 -27.88 32.75 13.32
CA VAL A 72 -27.58 33.89 14.21
C VAL A 72 -27.06 35.05 13.36
N LYS A 73 -27.65 36.22 13.55
CA LYS A 73 -27.20 37.47 12.95
C LYS A 73 -26.81 38.48 14.03
N ASN A 74 -25.90 39.40 13.71
CA ASN A 74 -25.62 40.56 14.55
C ASN A 74 -26.59 41.72 14.27
N SER A 75 -26.42 42.82 15.00
CA SER A 75 -27.17 44.07 14.85
C SER A 75 -27.05 44.71 13.45
N SER A 76 -26.03 44.36 12.67
CA SER A 76 -25.85 44.77 11.27
C SER A 76 -26.45 43.77 10.26
N TRP A 77 -27.26 42.81 10.71
CA TRP A 77 -27.85 41.72 9.92
C TRP A 77 -26.85 40.77 9.23
N ALA A 78 -25.57 40.83 9.61
CA ALA A 78 -24.56 39.91 9.12
C ALA A 78 -24.72 38.55 9.80
N THR A 79 -24.74 37.47 9.01
CA THR A 79 -24.76 36.10 9.53
C THR A 79 -23.45 35.80 10.22
N LEU A 80 -23.50 35.55 11.53
CA LEU A 80 -22.32 35.19 12.33
C LEU A 80 -22.19 33.69 12.53
N TYR A 81 -23.31 32.97 12.56
CA TYR A 81 -23.32 31.52 12.75
C TYR A 81 -24.57 30.92 12.08
N GLN A 82 -24.39 29.77 11.44
CA GLN A 82 -25.49 29.00 10.88
C GLN A 82 -25.40 27.56 11.39
N GLN A 83 -26.48 27.07 12.00
CA GLN A 83 -26.59 25.67 12.36
C GLN A 83 -26.59 24.82 11.08
N PRO A 84 -25.78 23.74 11.03
CA PRO A 84 -25.86 22.77 9.96
C PRO A 84 -27.29 22.25 9.73
N LEU A 85 -27.63 22.04 8.46
CA LEU A 85 -28.89 21.42 8.05
C LEU A 85 -28.59 20.11 7.33
N TYR A 86 -29.01 19.01 7.92
CA TYR A 86 -28.91 17.68 7.32
C TYR A 86 -30.30 17.17 6.95
N ARG A 87 -30.44 16.64 5.74
CA ARG A 87 -31.69 16.06 5.24
C ARG A 87 -31.53 14.58 4.97
N THR A 88 -32.44 13.75 5.49
CA THR A 88 -32.45 12.32 5.21
C THR A 88 -33.35 12.00 4.02
N TYR A 89 -32.97 11.00 3.24
CA TYR A 89 -33.70 10.50 2.08
C TYR A 89 -33.71 8.97 2.11
N ALA A 90 -34.81 8.37 1.63
CA ALA A 90 -34.95 6.91 1.58
C ALA A 90 -33.96 6.25 0.61
N SER A 91 -33.47 6.99 -0.40
CA SER A 91 -32.44 6.55 -1.34
C SER A 91 -31.78 7.74 -2.05
N THR A 92 -30.69 7.49 -2.78
CA THR A 92 -29.96 8.50 -3.57
C THR A 92 -30.77 9.12 -4.69
N SER A 93 -31.75 8.39 -5.25
CA SER A 93 -32.63 8.84 -6.33
C SER A 93 -33.91 9.51 -5.84
N SER A 94 -34.18 9.48 -4.52
CA SER A 94 -35.37 10.10 -3.95
C SER A 94 -35.23 11.62 -3.90
N SER A 95 -36.24 12.33 -4.41
CA SER A 95 -36.43 13.77 -4.20
C SER A 95 -37.16 14.09 -2.88
N ASN A 96 -37.73 13.08 -2.22
CA ASN A 96 -38.54 13.26 -1.03
C ASN A 96 -37.68 13.22 0.24
N VAL A 97 -37.70 14.31 1.01
CA VAL A 97 -37.03 14.46 2.31
C VAL A 97 -37.83 13.71 3.37
N MET A 98 -37.18 12.78 4.08
CA MET A 98 -37.79 12.03 5.20
C MET A 98 -37.75 12.81 6.52
N GLY A 99 -36.70 13.59 6.74
CA GLY A 99 -36.54 14.39 7.95
C GLY A 99 -35.38 15.37 7.85
N THR A 100 -35.38 16.38 8.71
CA THR A 100 -34.33 17.40 8.79
C THR A 100 -33.75 17.47 10.20
N TYR A 101 -32.43 17.48 10.32
CA TYR A 101 -31.73 17.33 11.60
C TYR A 101 -30.58 18.32 11.73
N PRO A 102 -30.25 18.76 12.97
CA PRO A 102 -29.22 19.77 13.19
C PRO A 102 -27.80 19.17 13.21
N THR A 103 -27.67 17.83 13.34
CA THR A 103 -26.38 17.14 13.35
C THR A 103 -26.42 15.87 12.51
N LEU A 104 -25.27 15.53 11.93
CA LEU A 104 -25.11 14.32 11.12
C LEU A 104 -25.40 13.03 11.90
N PRO A 105 -24.96 12.85 13.17
CA PRO A 105 -25.29 11.65 13.94
C PRO A 105 -26.79 11.47 14.18
N LYS A 106 -27.53 12.55 14.47
CA LYS A 106 -29.00 12.49 14.63
C LYS A 106 -29.68 12.11 13.32
N ALA A 107 -29.24 12.70 12.19
CA ALA A 107 -29.74 12.35 10.86
C ALA A 107 -29.48 10.88 10.53
N ALA A 108 -28.24 10.42 10.71
CA ALA A 108 -27.80 9.06 10.44
C ALA A 108 -28.55 8.02 11.29
N ALA A 109 -28.78 8.31 12.58
CA ALA A 109 -29.50 7.41 13.49
C ALA A 109 -30.94 7.14 13.01
N THR A 110 -31.61 8.11 12.39
CA THR A 110 -32.97 7.92 11.85
C THR A 110 -33.03 7.04 10.60
N LEU A 111 -31.89 6.78 9.96
CA LEU A 111 -31.78 5.86 8.83
C LEU A 111 -31.49 4.42 9.27
N SER A 112 -31.40 4.16 10.58
CA SER A 112 -31.33 2.80 11.12
C SER A 112 -32.58 2.01 10.69
N GLY A 113 -32.37 0.93 9.93
CA GLY A 113 -33.46 0.15 9.34
C GLY A 113 -34.02 0.67 8.01
N THR A 114 -33.41 1.70 7.41
CA THR A 114 -33.74 2.21 6.05
C THR A 114 -32.57 1.92 5.10
N PRO A 115 -32.51 0.72 4.47
CA PRO A 115 -31.36 0.31 3.66
C PRO A 115 -31.19 1.19 2.43
N GLY A 116 -29.96 1.69 2.21
CA GLY A 116 -29.65 2.60 1.09
C GLY A 116 -30.08 4.06 1.32
N GLY A 117 -30.58 4.39 2.51
CA GLY A 117 -30.91 5.76 2.89
C GLY A 117 -29.66 6.64 2.96
N VAL A 118 -29.81 7.91 2.58
CA VAL A 118 -28.70 8.88 2.56
C VAL A 118 -29.01 10.12 3.37
N VAL A 119 -27.98 10.71 3.96
CA VAL A 119 -28.03 12.06 4.52
C VAL A 119 -27.33 12.99 3.54
N ARG A 120 -28.00 14.08 3.18
CA ARG A 120 -27.39 15.19 2.46
C ARG A 120 -27.16 16.40 3.37
N ASP A 121 -26.07 17.11 3.15
CA ASP A 121 -25.80 18.39 3.80
C ASP A 121 -26.63 19.53 3.17
N GLN A 122 -26.41 20.74 3.68
CA GLN A 122 -27.12 21.95 3.26
C GLN A 122 -26.80 22.34 1.80
N GLN A 123 -25.69 21.87 1.25
CA GLN A 123 -25.25 22.06 -0.14
C GLN A 123 -25.79 20.97 -1.08
N GLY A 124 -26.47 19.95 -0.53
CA GLY A 124 -27.06 18.83 -1.29
C GLY A 124 -26.11 17.66 -1.53
N ASN A 125 -24.89 17.70 -0.98
CA ASN A 125 -23.91 16.63 -1.09
C ASN A 125 -24.28 15.47 -0.16
N VAL A 126 -24.02 14.24 -0.58
CA VAL A 126 -24.21 13.06 0.28
C VAL A 126 -23.06 12.98 1.29
N VAL A 127 -23.38 13.10 2.57
CA VAL A 127 -22.40 13.16 3.68
C VAL A 127 -22.47 11.94 4.60
N PHE A 128 -23.54 11.15 4.50
CA PHE A 128 -23.64 9.82 5.12
C PHE A 128 -24.51 8.92 4.24
N ASN A 129 -24.14 7.65 4.16
CA ASN A 129 -24.89 6.64 3.44
C ASN A 129 -25.07 5.43 4.36
N GLN A 130 -26.33 5.06 4.63
CA GLN A 130 -26.65 3.86 5.37
C GLN A 130 -26.30 2.65 4.48
N PRO A 131 -25.35 1.79 4.90
CA PRO A 131 -24.96 0.64 4.09
C PRO A 131 -26.18 -0.23 3.80
N ASP A 132 -26.50 -0.43 2.51
CA ASP A 132 -27.44 -1.48 2.11
C ASP A 132 -26.70 -2.82 2.24
N THR A 133 -26.86 -3.47 3.38
CA THR A 133 -26.18 -4.73 3.71
C THR A 133 -26.85 -5.95 3.07
N ARG A 134 -27.87 -5.77 2.24
CA ARG A 134 -28.47 -6.88 1.49
C ARG A 134 -27.72 -7.03 0.16
N PRO A 135 -27.08 -8.18 -0.12
CA PRO A 135 -26.58 -8.43 -1.47
C PRO A 135 -27.80 -8.61 -2.38
N HIS A 136 -27.93 -7.81 -3.42
CA HIS A 136 -28.93 -8.03 -4.46
C HIS A 136 -28.24 -8.47 -5.75
N TYR A 137 -28.56 -9.69 -6.17
CA TYR A 137 -28.26 -10.23 -7.50
C TYR A 137 -29.54 -10.22 -8.32
N TYR A 138 -29.49 -9.52 -9.45
CA TYR A 138 -30.65 -9.29 -10.32
C TYR A 138 -30.52 -10.15 -11.57
N THR A 139 -31.53 -10.96 -11.86
CA THR A 139 -31.59 -11.74 -13.09
C THR A 139 -32.33 -10.96 -14.18
N TYR A 140 -31.76 -10.92 -15.39
CA TYR A 140 -32.32 -10.25 -16.56
C TYR A 140 -32.44 -11.22 -17.73
N SER A 141 -33.51 -11.09 -18.53
CA SER A 141 -33.56 -11.67 -19.87
C SER A 141 -32.63 -10.87 -20.79
N SER A 142 -31.82 -11.58 -21.58
CA SER A 142 -30.82 -10.99 -22.49
C SER A 142 -31.42 -10.56 -23.84
N ASP A 143 -32.64 -11.01 -24.13
CA ASP A 143 -33.37 -10.85 -25.38
C ASP A 143 -34.50 -9.80 -25.33
N LYS A 144 -34.89 -9.33 -24.13
CA LYS A 144 -35.84 -8.22 -23.97
C LYS A 144 -35.33 -7.20 -22.95
N SER A 145 -35.31 -5.93 -23.38
CA SER A 145 -34.93 -4.71 -22.64
C SER A 145 -35.10 -4.78 -21.11
N ASN A 146 -33.99 -4.69 -20.38
CA ASN A 146 -33.84 -4.26 -18.97
C ASN A 146 -34.89 -4.73 -17.93
N THR A 147 -35.59 -5.83 -18.15
CA THR A 147 -36.64 -6.29 -17.23
C THR A 147 -36.05 -7.25 -16.20
N ILE A 148 -36.18 -6.89 -14.91
CA ILE A 148 -35.76 -7.73 -13.78
C ILE A 148 -36.75 -8.88 -13.66
N VAL A 149 -36.28 -10.12 -13.83
CA VAL A 149 -37.11 -11.33 -13.73
C VAL A 149 -36.94 -12.07 -12.39
N GLY A 150 -36.04 -11.60 -11.53
CA GLY A 150 -35.84 -12.13 -10.18
C GLY A 150 -34.75 -11.38 -9.40
N VAL A 151 -34.90 -11.36 -8.08
CA VAL A 151 -34.00 -10.66 -7.15
C VAL A 151 -33.61 -11.61 -6.04
N PHE A 152 -32.31 -11.87 -5.89
CA PHE A 152 -31.79 -12.93 -5.04
C PHE A 152 -30.67 -12.45 -4.13
N ARG A 153 -30.55 -13.07 -2.97
CA ARG A 153 -29.66 -12.62 -1.88
C ARG A 153 -28.24 -13.20 -1.98
N ASN A 154 -28.04 -14.23 -2.79
CA ASN A 154 -26.73 -14.80 -3.05
C ASN A 154 -26.60 -15.22 -4.53
N ILE A 155 -25.37 -15.23 -5.06
CA ILE A 155 -25.14 -15.53 -6.47
C ILE A 155 -25.52 -16.96 -6.83
N GLN A 156 -25.34 -17.93 -5.91
CA GLN A 156 -25.70 -19.32 -6.14
C GLN A 156 -27.21 -19.50 -6.32
N GLN A 157 -28.06 -18.83 -5.54
CA GLN A 157 -29.52 -18.80 -5.65
C GLN A 157 -29.95 -18.10 -6.92
N ALA A 158 -29.31 -16.99 -7.29
CA ALA A 158 -29.57 -16.31 -8.56
C ALA A 158 -29.26 -17.24 -9.74
N VAL A 159 -28.10 -17.90 -9.74
CA VAL A 159 -27.67 -18.85 -10.77
C VAL A 159 -28.57 -20.10 -10.77
N SER A 160 -28.92 -20.64 -9.61
CA SER A 160 -29.83 -21.78 -9.46
C SER A 160 -31.24 -21.45 -9.97
N SER A 161 -31.74 -20.22 -9.76
CA SER A 161 -33.05 -19.79 -10.28
C SER A 161 -33.10 -19.72 -11.82
N LEU A 162 -31.93 -19.70 -12.46
CA LEU A 162 -31.77 -19.71 -13.90
C LEU A 162 -31.48 -21.11 -14.46
N GLN A 163 -31.36 -22.16 -13.63
CA GLN A 163 -31.18 -23.52 -14.12
C GLN A 163 -32.32 -23.91 -15.08
N GLY A 164 -31.96 -24.38 -16.28
CA GLY A 164 -32.90 -24.73 -17.35
C GLY A 164 -33.38 -23.58 -18.24
N LYS A 165 -33.02 -22.32 -17.93
CA LYS A 165 -33.35 -21.13 -18.73
C LYS A 165 -32.14 -20.66 -19.55
N THR A 166 -32.35 -20.18 -20.78
CA THR A 166 -31.27 -19.70 -21.67
C THR A 166 -31.43 -18.21 -21.97
N GLY A 167 -30.31 -17.53 -22.20
CA GLY A 167 -30.33 -16.10 -22.51
C GLY A 167 -30.65 -15.22 -21.29
N TYR A 168 -30.09 -15.53 -20.12
CA TYR A 168 -30.23 -14.69 -18.92
C TYR A 168 -28.86 -14.29 -18.37
N ILE A 169 -28.78 -13.10 -17.78
CA ILE A 169 -27.59 -12.59 -17.10
C ILE A 169 -27.92 -12.25 -15.65
N VAL A 170 -26.94 -12.40 -14.78
CA VAL A 170 -26.98 -11.97 -13.39
C VAL A 170 -26.09 -10.74 -13.27
N LYS A 171 -26.68 -9.63 -12.84
CA LYS A 171 -25.93 -8.42 -12.48
C LYS A 171 -25.83 -8.30 -10.97
N ASN A 172 -24.67 -7.88 -10.47
CA ASN A 172 -24.52 -7.52 -9.07
C ASN A 172 -25.12 -6.12 -8.81
N GLN A 173 -25.14 -5.71 -7.55
CA GLN A 173 -25.59 -4.38 -7.10
C GLN A 173 -24.85 -3.18 -7.74
N LYS A 174 -23.69 -3.40 -8.39
CA LYS A 174 -22.96 -2.39 -9.17
C LYS A 174 -23.31 -2.42 -10.66
N TRP A 175 -24.38 -3.14 -11.04
CA TRP A 175 -24.83 -3.34 -12.42
C TRP A 175 -23.84 -4.05 -13.34
N GLN A 176 -22.80 -4.64 -12.77
CA GLN A 176 -21.81 -5.40 -13.50
C GLN A 176 -22.34 -6.81 -13.72
N VAL A 177 -22.20 -7.33 -14.94
CA VAL A 177 -22.52 -8.72 -15.25
C VAL A 177 -21.51 -9.60 -14.51
N VAL A 178 -21.98 -10.30 -13.48
CA VAL A 178 -21.15 -11.17 -12.64
C VAL A 178 -21.32 -12.64 -12.97
N TYR A 179 -22.40 -12.97 -13.67
CA TYR A 179 -22.60 -14.28 -14.25
C TYR A 179 -23.44 -14.13 -15.51
N THR A 180 -22.89 -14.60 -16.62
CA THR A 180 -23.66 -14.79 -17.85
C THR A 180 -23.96 -16.27 -17.91
N GLN A 181 -25.24 -16.64 -17.91
CA GLN A 181 -25.59 -18.03 -18.20
C GLN A 181 -25.03 -18.33 -19.60
N PRO A 182 -24.13 -19.31 -19.76
CA PRO A 182 -23.64 -19.68 -21.08
C PRO A 182 -24.87 -19.94 -21.96
N LYS A 183 -24.91 -19.38 -23.17
CA LYS A 183 -25.77 -19.95 -24.20
C LYS A 183 -25.23 -21.36 -24.39
N THR A 184 -25.83 -22.33 -23.70
CA THR A 184 -25.52 -23.72 -23.93
C THR A 184 -25.94 -23.97 -25.37
N ASP A 185 -24.98 -24.05 -26.27
CA ASP A 185 -25.24 -24.63 -27.58
C ASP A 185 -25.69 -26.07 -27.30
N LYS A 186 -27.00 -26.28 -27.26
CA LYS A 186 -27.60 -27.59 -27.45
C LYS A 186 -27.19 -28.03 -28.85
N TYR A 187 -26.55 -29.20 -28.91
CA TYR A 187 -26.22 -29.88 -30.14
C TYR A 187 -27.32 -30.92 -30.40
N PHE A 188 -27.97 -30.80 -31.53
CA PHE A 188 -29.07 -31.65 -31.95
C PHE A 188 -28.57 -32.61 -33.02
N THR A 189 -28.76 -33.91 -32.81
CA THR A 189 -28.41 -34.94 -33.79
C THR A 189 -29.62 -35.32 -34.62
N TYR A 190 -29.45 -35.38 -35.94
CA TYR A 190 -30.50 -35.72 -36.91
C TYR A 190 -30.12 -36.95 -37.71
N HIS A 191 -31.09 -37.84 -37.95
CA HIS A 191 -30.94 -38.93 -38.90
C HIS A 191 -31.38 -38.47 -40.31
N LYS A 192 -30.50 -38.59 -41.31
CA LYS A 192 -30.72 -38.03 -42.65
C LYS A 192 -31.86 -38.72 -43.42
N ALA A 193 -32.17 -39.98 -43.12
CA ALA A 193 -33.23 -40.72 -43.80
C ALA A 193 -34.65 -40.44 -43.27
N SER A 194 -34.80 -39.88 -42.06
CA SER A 194 -36.12 -39.63 -41.43
C SER A 194 -36.34 -38.18 -40.98
N GLY A 195 -35.34 -37.30 -41.08
CA GLY A 195 -35.45 -35.87 -40.73
C GLY A 195 -35.76 -35.57 -39.26
N SER A 196 -35.75 -36.59 -38.39
CA SER A 196 -36.17 -36.50 -37.00
C SER A 196 -35.00 -36.29 -36.04
N ILE A 197 -35.24 -35.59 -34.93
CA ILE A 197 -34.25 -35.38 -33.86
C ILE A 197 -34.06 -36.70 -33.10
N VAL A 198 -32.82 -37.16 -33.00
CA VAL A 198 -32.47 -38.44 -32.38
C VAL A 198 -31.95 -38.25 -30.94
N GLY A 199 -31.31 -37.12 -30.65
CA GLY A 199 -30.85 -36.77 -29.32
C GLY A 199 -30.44 -35.31 -29.18
N VAL A 200 -30.40 -34.83 -27.92
CA VAL A 200 -30.00 -33.46 -27.57
C VAL A 200 -28.89 -33.53 -26.54
N TYR A 201 -27.75 -32.93 -26.86
CA TYR A 201 -26.53 -33.05 -26.07
C TYR A 201 -25.98 -31.68 -25.69
N SER A 202 -25.37 -31.60 -24.50
CA SER A 202 -24.79 -30.37 -23.94
C SER A 202 -23.34 -30.12 -24.40
N SER A 203 -22.75 -31.03 -25.18
CA SER A 203 -21.41 -30.85 -25.79
C SER A 203 -21.37 -31.42 -27.21
N LEU A 204 -20.55 -30.82 -28.08
CA LEU A 204 -20.37 -31.28 -29.47
C LEU A 204 -19.78 -32.69 -29.51
N ASN A 205 -18.81 -33.00 -28.64
CA ASN A 205 -18.13 -34.28 -28.64
C ASN A 205 -19.08 -35.43 -28.27
N SER A 206 -19.98 -35.21 -27.30
CA SER A 206 -21.02 -36.18 -26.94
C SER A 206 -22.06 -36.37 -28.06
N ALA A 207 -22.42 -35.29 -28.76
CA ALA A 207 -23.32 -35.35 -29.91
C ALA A 207 -22.71 -36.12 -31.09
N VAL A 208 -21.43 -35.88 -31.39
CA VAL A 208 -20.69 -36.59 -32.44
C VAL A 208 -20.57 -38.08 -32.11
N LEU A 209 -20.20 -38.42 -30.88
CA LEU A 209 -20.10 -39.84 -30.45
C LEU A 209 -21.44 -40.58 -30.51
N SER A 210 -22.57 -39.88 -30.30
CA SER A 210 -23.90 -40.49 -30.42
C SER A 210 -24.32 -40.82 -31.86
N LEU A 211 -23.63 -40.28 -32.87
CA LEU A 211 -23.85 -40.58 -34.29
C LEU A 211 -22.98 -41.75 -34.79
N ASN A 212 -22.13 -42.32 -33.94
CA ASN A 212 -21.24 -43.41 -34.31
C ASN A 212 -22.07 -44.67 -34.65
N GLY A 213 -22.04 -45.08 -35.93
CA GLY A 213 -22.90 -46.14 -36.46
C GLY A 213 -24.16 -45.66 -37.21
N TYR A 214 -24.36 -44.35 -37.39
CA TYR A 214 -25.49 -43.75 -38.13
C TYR A 214 -25.01 -42.88 -39.32
N PRO A 215 -24.76 -43.50 -40.48
CA PRO A 215 -24.12 -42.85 -41.62
C PRO A 215 -24.94 -41.67 -42.19
N GLY A 216 -24.29 -40.51 -42.37
CA GLY A 216 -24.94 -39.30 -42.90
C GLY A 216 -25.62 -38.42 -41.85
N GLY A 217 -25.58 -38.79 -40.57
CA GLY A 217 -26.15 -38.02 -39.47
C GLY A 217 -25.55 -36.61 -39.36
N ILE A 218 -26.37 -35.63 -38.98
CA ILE A 218 -25.93 -34.22 -38.89
C ILE A 218 -26.06 -33.75 -37.45
N VAL A 219 -25.04 -33.09 -36.92
CA VAL A 219 -25.10 -32.31 -35.69
C VAL A 219 -25.33 -30.85 -36.04
N LYS A 220 -26.37 -30.24 -35.49
CA LYS A 220 -26.63 -28.80 -35.58
C LYS A 220 -26.50 -28.13 -34.22
N ASN A 221 -25.98 -26.91 -34.19
CA ASN A 221 -25.95 -26.11 -32.96
C ASN A 221 -27.33 -25.49 -32.66
N SER A 222 -27.42 -24.69 -31.59
CA SER A 222 -28.68 -24.06 -31.15
C SER A 222 -29.23 -22.99 -32.08
N SER A 223 -28.43 -22.55 -33.04
CA SER A 223 -28.85 -21.65 -34.12
C SER A 223 -29.26 -22.42 -35.39
N TRP A 224 -29.44 -23.74 -35.30
CA TRP A 224 -29.80 -24.65 -36.39
C TRP A 224 -28.81 -24.70 -37.56
N VAL A 225 -27.57 -24.27 -37.31
CA VAL A 225 -26.47 -24.34 -38.27
C VAL A 225 -25.77 -25.70 -38.16
N PRO A 226 -25.54 -26.43 -39.27
CA PRO A 226 -24.75 -27.66 -39.26
C PRO A 226 -23.33 -27.37 -38.78
N VAL A 227 -22.88 -28.08 -37.76
CA VAL A 227 -21.54 -27.92 -37.18
C VAL A 227 -20.70 -29.20 -37.28
N PHE A 228 -21.34 -30.35 -37.54
CA PHE A 228 -20.68 -31.60 -37.87
C PHE A 228 -21.63 -32.48 -38.70
N GLN A 229 -21.10 -33.28 -39.61
CA GLN A 229 -21.87 -34.27 -40.37
C GLN A 229 -21.05 -35.56 -40.47
N GLU A 230 -21.62 -36.67 -40.00
CA GLU A 230 -21.11 -38.00 -40.26
C GLU A 230 -21.11 -38.23 -41.78
N PRO A 231 -20.02 -38.74 -42.38
CA PRO A 231 -20.02 -39.10 -43.78
C PRO A 231 -21.18 -40.06 -44.10
N SER A 232 -22.06 -39.69 -45.02
CA SER A 232 -23.03 -40.64 -45.58
C SER A 232 -22.27 -41.72 -46.37
N PRO A 233 -22.72 -42.99 -46.36
CA PRO A 233 -22.07 -44.04 -47.11
C PRO A 233 -22.56 -43.89 -48.56
N SER A 234 -21.89 -43.01 -49.30
CA SER A 234 -21.98 -43.00 -50.75
C SER A 234 -20.88 -43.91 -51.25
N ALA A 235 -21.29 -45.04 -51.81
CA ALA A 235 -20.45 -45.92 -52.60
C ALA A 235 -19.59 -45.09 -53.56
N SER A 236 -18.29 -45.00 -53.28
CA SER A 236 -17.32 -44.43 -54.21
C SER A 236 -17.40 -45.21 -55.52
N PRO A 237 -17.38 -44.54 -56.69
CA PRO A 237 -17.34 -45.24 -57.96
C PRO A 237 -16.14 -46.20 -57.97
N LYS A 238 -16.39 -47.50 -58.02
CA LYS A 238 -15.31 -48.47 -58.19
C LYS A 238 -14.88 -48.46 -59.65
N TYR A 239 -13.63 -48.11 -59.89
CA TYR A 239 -12.98 -48.27 -61.19
C TYR A 239 -12.13 -49.53 -61.15
N TYR A 240 -12.32 -50.40 -62.13
CA TYR A 240 -11.61 -51.65 -62.25
C TYR A 240 -10.64 -51.60 -63.42
N THR A 241 -9.41 -52.04 -63.20
CA THR A 241 -8.36 -52.09 -64.22
C THR A 241 -8.20 -53.51 -64.75
N TYR A 242 -7.93 -53.63 -66.05
CA TYR A 242 -7.70 -54.89 -66.77
C TYR A 242 -6.41 -54.79 -67.59
N PRO A 243 -5.67 -55.90 -67.77
CA PRO A 243 -4.38 -55.89 -68.45
C PRO A 243 -4.48 -55.65 -69.97
N SER A 244 -5.62 -55.91 -70.63
CA SER A 244 -5.88 -55.52 -72.04
C SER A 244 -7.37 -55.60 -72.44
N SER A 245 -7.75 -55.07 -73.62
CA SER A 245 -9.15 -54.82 -74.02
C SER A 245 -10.08 -56.03 -74.08
N ASN A 246 -9.55 -57.26 -74.11
CA ASN A 246 -10.31 -58.51 -74.28
C ASN A 246 -10.24 -59.44 -73.05
N SER A 247 -9.79 -58.93 -71.89
CA SER A 247 -9.66 -59.69 -70.64
C SER A 247 -10.83 -59.41 -69.68
N ASN A 248 -11.40 -60.46 -69.08
CA ASN A 248 -12.44 -60.36 -68.03
C ASN A 248 -11.88 -60.40 -66.59
N GLN A 249 -10.55 -60.37 -66.43
CA GLN A 249 -9.91 -60.48 -65.12
C GLN A 249 -9.53 -59.11 -64.53
N ILE A 250 -10.10 -58.76 -63.37
CA ILE A 250 -9.80 -57.53 -62.64
C ILE A 250 -8.41 -57.66 -61.99
N ILE A 251 -7.51 -56.71 -62.26
CA ILE A 251 -6.16 -56.66 -61.69
C ILE A 251 -5.96 -55.50 -60.69
N GLY A 252 -6.99 -54.68 -60.47
CA GLY A 252 -6.98 -53.59 -59.48
C GLY A 252 -8.35 -52.92 -59.37
N ALA A 253 -8.69 -52.42 -58.18
CA ALA A 253 -9.94 -51.72 -57.90
C ALA A 253 -9.66 -50.42 -57.13
N PHE A 254 -10.15 -49.30 -57.65
CA PHE A 254 -9.77 -47.96 -57.17
C PHE A 254 -11.00 -47.07 -56.97
N SER A 255 -10.86 -46.10 -56.08
CA SER A 255 -11.92 -45.16 -55.70
C SER A 255 -11.98 -43.90 -56.58
N SER A 256 -10.96 -43.69 -57.42
CA SER A 256 -10.85 -42.57 -58.37
C SER A 256 -10.34 -43.06 -59.73
N ILE A 257 -10.71 -42.37 -60.82
CA ILE A 257 -10.24 -42.73 -62.16
C ILE A 257 -8.76 -42.37 -62.37
N SER A 258 -8.24 -41.30 -61.75
CA SER A 258 -6.84 -40.89 -61.90
C SER A 258 -5.89 -41.95 -61.34
N ASP A 259 -6.24 -42.53 -60.19
CA ASP A 259 -5.40 -43.56 -59.55
C ASP A 259 -5.46 -44.89 -60.31
N ALA A 260 -6.64 -45.22 -60.88
CA ALA A 260 -6.80 -46.39 -61.74
C ALA A 260 -5.94 -46.27 -63.02
N VAL A 261 -5.93 -45.11 -63.66
CA VAL A 261 -5.07 -44.84 -64.83
C VAL A 261 -3.59 -44.89 -64.45
N ALA A 262 -3.20 -44.24 -63.35
CA ALA A 262 -1.82 -44.26 -62.87
C ALA A 262 -1.31 -45.70 -62.60
N SER A 263 -2.17 -46.59 -62.10
CA SER A 263 -1.82 -48.00 -61.83
C SER A 263 -1.51 -48.84 -63.08
N LEU A 264 -1.92 -48.36 -64.26
CA LEU A 264 -1.65 -48.98 -65.55
C LEU A 264 -0.38 -48.42 -66.23
N GLN A 265 0.30 -47.42 -65.65
CA GLN A 265 1.57 -46.93 -66.18
C GLN A 265 2.57 -48.07 -66.38
N ASN A 266 3.17 -48.11 -67.58
CA ASN A 266 4.08 -49.16 -68.05
C ASN A 266 3.43 -50.56 -68.21
N LYS A 267 2.11 -50.67 -68.33
CA LYS A 267 1.38 -51.91 -68.69
C LYS A 267 0.64 -51.71 -70.03
N PRO A 268 1.33 -51.95 -71.16
CA PRO A 268 0.88 -51.61 -72.50
C PRO A 268 -0.51 -52.19 -72.83
N GLY A 269 -1.48 -51.34 -73.22
CA GLY A 269 -2.80 -51.75 -73.69
C GLY A 269 -3.85 -52.01 -72.60
N GLY A 270 -3.54 -51.80 -71.32
CA GLY A 270 -4.47 -52.00 -70.20
C GLY A 270 -5.66 -51.03 -70.22
N ILE A 271 -6.82 -51.44 -69.70
CA ILE A 271 -8.06 -50.64 -69.73
C ILE A 271 -8.67 -50.40 -68.35
N VAL A 272 -9.39 -49.28 -68.21
CA VAL A 272 -10.17 -48.94 -67.01
C VAL A 272 -11.67 -48.98 -67.33
N LYS A 273 -12.46 -49.67 -66.51
CA LYS A 273 -13.93 -49.67 -66.55
C LYS A 273 -14.52 -49.13 -65.25
N ASN A 274 -15.69 -48.51 -65.28
CA ASN A 274 -16.41 -48.15 -64.06
C ASN A 274 -17.29 -49.31 -63.53
N GLN A 275 -17.94 -49.09 -62.40
CA GLN A 275 -18.81 -50.05 -61.72
C GLN A 275 -20.06 -50.50 -62.52
N ASN A 276 -20.37 -49.84 -63.64
CA ASN A 276 -21.42 -50.24 -64.59
C ASN A 276 -20.82 -50.92 -65.85
N TRP A 277 -19.55 -51.34 -65.78
CA TRP A 277 -18.78 -52.04 -66.83
C TRP A 277 -18.52 -51.25 -68.12
N VAL A 278 -18.71 -49.93 -68.10
CA VAL A 278 -18.42 -49.05 -69.23
C VAL A 278 -16.92 -48.76 -69.27
N LYS A 279 -16.28 -48.94 -70.44
CA LYS A 279 -14.86 -48.63 -70.65
C LYS A 279 -14.66 -47.12 -70.70
N LEU A 280 -13.72 -46.63 -69.89
CA LEU A 280 -13.43 -45.20 -69.75
C LEU A 280 -12.02 -44.81 -70.23
N TYR A 281 -11.05 -45.74 -70.25
CA TYR A 281 -9.66 -45.45 -70.64
C TYR A 281 -8.90 -46.70 -71.15
N THR A 282 -7.87 -46.50 -71.98
CA THR A 282 -6.88 -47.50 -72.42
C THR A 282 -5.44 -46.92 -72.43
N GLU A 283 -4.46 -47.61 -71.87
CA GLU A 283 -3.04 -47.19 -71.79
C GLU A 283 -2.24 -47.49 -73.08
N PRO A 284 -1.32 -46.60 -73.55
CA PRO A 284 -0.48 -46.81 -74.76
C PRO A 284 0.70 -47.79 -74.57
N ASN A 285 1.33 -48.26 -75.67
CA ASN A 285 2.54 -49.12 -75.65
C ASN A 285 3.84 -48.30 -75.89
N HIS A 286 4.94 -48.47 -75.12
CA HIS A 286 6.16 -47.60 -75.15
C HIS A 286 7.48 -48.26 -75.70
N GLN A 287 8.43 -47.46 -76.27
CA GLN A 287 9.81 -47.79 -76.77
C GLN A 287 10.97 -47.24 -75.87
N THR A 288 12.26 -47.66 -76.05
CA THR A 288 13.44 -47.33 -75.17
C THR A 288 14.52 -46.42 -75.81
N TYR A 289 15.29 -45.62 -75.03
CA TYR A 289 16.31 -44.62 -75.46
C TYR A 289 17.65 -44.70 -74.69
N PHE A 290 18.77 -44.23 -75.29
CA PHE A 290 20.17 -44.29 -74.82
C PHE A 290 20.89 -42.93 -74.91
N THR A 291 21.66 -42.50 -73.90
CA THR A 291 22.43 -41.23 -73.90
C THR A 291 23.93 -41.42 -74.14
N TYR A 292 24.59 -40.41 -74.70
CA TYR A 292 26.05 -40.33 -74.92
C TYR A 292 26.58 -38.93 -74.60
N ASP A 293 27.81 -38.86 -74.10
CA ASP A 293 28.51 -37.61 -73.74
C ASP A 293 28.90 -36.75 -74.95
N SER A 294 29.09 -37.36 -76.14
CA SER A 294 29.35 -36.65 -77.39
C SER A 294 29.01 -37.48 -78.63
N ALA A 295 28.94 -36.83 -79.79
CA ALA A 295 28.52 -37.43 -81.05
C ALA A 295 29.36 -38.61 -81.57
N SER A 296 30.63 -38.68 -81.18
CA SER A 296 31.63 -39.65 -81.61
C SER A 296 31.88 -40.77 -80.60
N SER A 297 31.18 -40.76 -79.46
CA SER A 297 31.34 -41.75 -78.39
C SER A 297 30.53 -43.02 -78.65
N SER A 298 31.13 -44.19 -78.40
CA SER A 298 30.49 -45.51 -78.47
C SER A 298 29.99 -46.02 -77.11
N ASN A 299 30.27 -45.30 -76.01
CA ASN A 299 29.89 -45.70 -74.65
C ASN A 299 28.57 -45.07 -74.24
N ILE A 300 27.59 -45.91 -73.90
CA ILE A 300 26.29 -45.47 -73.39
C ILE A 300 26.48 -44.94 -71.96
N THR A 301 26.09 -43.69 -71.73
CA THR A 301 26.16 -43.03 -70.42
C THR A 301 24.87 -43.22 -69.60
N GLY A 302 23.78 -43.66 -70.23
CA GLY A 302 22.52 -43.97 -69.55
C GLY A 302 21.44 -44.54 -70.48
N MET A 303 20.49 -45.29 -69.91
CA MET A 303 19.33 -45.87 -70.61
C MET A 303 18.03 -45.40 -69.97
N TYR A 304 17.06 -45.03 -70.79
CA TYR A 304 15.83 -44.40 -70.33
C TYR A 304 14.61 -44.83 -71.16
N ASN A 305 13.46 -44.84 -70.50
CA ASN A 305 12.24 -45.38 -71.08
C ASN A 305 11.41 -44.29 -71.81
N THR A 306 11.88 -43.04 -71.78
CA THR A 306 11.35 -41.92 -72.57
C THR A 306 12.49 -40.99 -73.02
N GLU A 307 12.33 -40.31 -74.16
CA GLU A 307 13.31 -39.33 -74.66
C GLU A 307 13.50 -38.16 -73.69
N GLN A 308 12.41 -37.72 -73.04
CA GLN A 308 12.39 -36.56 -72.16
C GLN A 308 13.25 -36.76 -70.90
N SER A 309 13.21 -37.97 -70.31
CA SER A 309 14.10 -38.34 -69.22
C SER A 309 15.57 -38.41 -69.63
N ALA A 310 15.85 -38.79 -70.88
CA ALA A 310 17.21 -38.84 -71.41
C ALA A 310 17.78 -37.41 -71.66
N VAL A 311 16.94 -36.46 -72.10
CA VAL A 311 17.33 -35.04 -72.32
C VAL A 311 17.68 -34.34 -71.01
N ALA A 312 16.92 -34.58 -69.94
CA ALA A 312 17.12 -33.91 -68.66
C ALA A 312 18.54 -34.10 -68.08
N VAL A 313 19.17 -35.26 -68.33
CA VAL A 313 20.49 -35.59 -67.79
C VAL A 313 21.63 -34.94 -68.60
N LEU A 314 21.40 -34.62 -69.87
CA LEU A 314 22.39 -33.93 -70.73
C LEU A 314 22.36 -32.40 -70.58
N ALA A 315 21.49 -31.85 -69.72
CA ALA A 315 21.28 -30.42 -69.54
C ALA A 315 22.58 -29.62 -69.29
N ASN A 316 23.55 -30.22 -68.60
CA ASN A 316 24.81 -29.56 -68.19
C ASN A 316 26.06 -30.07 -68.93
N THR A 317 25.88 -30.81 -70.03
CA THR A 317 26.98 -31.38 -70.83
C THR A 317 26.92 -30.83 -72.26
N PRO A 318 27.51 -29.65 -72.53
CA PRO A 318 27.46 -29.03 -73.84
C PRO A 318 28.01 -29.97 -74.93
N GLY A 319 27.20 -30.29 -75.95
CA GLY A 319 27.59 -31.16 -77.07
C GLY A 319 27.18 -32.65 -76.99
N GLY A 320 26.51 -33.11 -75.92
CA GLY A 320 26.03 -34.50 -75.79
C GLY A 320 24.82 -34.89 -76.67
N ILE A 321 24.58 -36.20 -76.85
CA ILE A 321 23.55 -36.74 -77.79
C ILE A 321 22.71 -37.91 -77.23
N ILE A 322 21.54 -38.20 -77.85
CA ILE A 322 20.63 -39.30 -77.46
C ILE A 322 20.23 -40.14 -78.67
N LYS A 323 20.12 -41.48 -78.52
CA LYS A 323 19.65 -42.43 -79.55
C LYS A 323 18.45 -43.26 -79.08
N ASN A 324 17.56 -43.70 -80.00
CA ASN A 324 16.43 -44.59 -79.67
C ASN A 324 16.74 -46.09 -79.84
N SER A 325 15.78 -46.99 -79.57
CA SER A 325 15.92 -48.46 -79.68
C SER A 325 16.17 -49.00 -81.10
N SER A 326 16.16 -48.14 -82.12
CA SER A 326 16.61 -48.43 -83.49
C SER A 326 17.97 -47.78 -83.81
N TRP A 327 18.69 -47.30 -82.79
CA TRP A 327 20.03 -46.67 -82.83
C TRP A 327 20.13 -45.34 -83.59
N GLN A 328 19.00 -44.66 -83.82
CA GLN A 328 18.98 -43.35 -84.48
C GLN A 328 19.15 -42.22 -83.48
N VAL A 329 19.97 -41.21 -83.81
CA VAL A 329 20.16 -40.01 -82.97
C VAL A 329 18.90 -39.14 -83.02
N VAL A 330 18.29 -38.91 -81.87
CA VAL A 330 17.04 -38.16 -81.73
C VAL A 330 17.23 -36.78 -81.09
N TYR A 331 18.34 -36.51 -80.39
CA TYR A 331 18.59 -35.21 -79.73
C TYR A 331 20.09 -34.83 -79.61
N ARG A 332 20.41 -33.52 -79.60
CA ARG A 332 21.76 -32.93 -79.39
C ARG A 332 21.73 -31.64 -78.55
N GLN A 333 22.67 -31.49 -77.61
CA GLN A 333 22.76 -30.34 -76.69
C GLN A 333 23.63 -29.15 -77.23
N PRO A 334 23.20 -27.86 -77.16
CA PRO A 334 23.94 -26.67 -77.68
C PRO A 334 25.15 -26.18 -76.83
N VAL A 335 26.01 -25.30 -77.39
CA VAL A 335 27.18 -24.63 -76.72
C VAL A 335 26.93 -23.10 -76.57
N LEU A 336 27.32 -22.45 -75.44
CA LEU A 336 26.84 -21.09 -75.02
C LEU A 336 27.66 -19.85 -75.53
N PRO A 337 27.02 -18.67 -75.84
CA PRO A 337 27.67 -17.38 -76.23
C PRO A 337 27.54 -16.12 -75.28
N HIS A 338 28.11 -14.96 -75.71
CA HIS A 338 28.79 -13.82 -75.02
C HIS A 338 28.07 -12.67 -74.25
N SER A 339 26.99 -12.83 -73.46
CA SER A 339 26.55 -11.74 -72.54
C SER A 339 25.73 -12.25 -71.34
N VAL A 340 26.32 -12.31 -70.15
CA VAL A 340 25.73 -12.97 -68.98
C VAL A 340 26.03 -12.22 -67.67
N TYR A 341 25.01 -12.10 -66.80
CA TYR A 341 25.11 -11.69 -65.40
C TYR A 341 25.16 -12.92 -64.50
N LEU A 342 26.08 -12.92 -63.55
CA LEU A 342 26.38 -14.06 -62.68
C LEU A 342 25.90 -13.76 -61.26
N THR A 343 25.15 -14.67 -60.67
CA THR A 343 24.64 -14.56 -59.30
C THR A 343 25.45 -15.40 -58.32
N TYR A 344 25.60 -14.93 -57.08
CA TYR A 344 26.35 -15.60 -56.00
C TYR A 344 25.52 -15.63 -54.71
N ASP A 345 25.63 -16.70 -53.92
CA ASP A 345 24.81 -16.93 -52.72
C ASP A 345 25.19 -16.07 -51.50
N SER A 346 26.38 -15.45 -51.47
CA SER A 346 26.86 -14.63 -50.35
C SER A 346 28.17 -13.89 -50.70
N SER A 347 28.58 -12.91 -49.88
CA SER A 347 29.80 -12.11 -50.09
C SER A 347 31.12 -12.88 -50.04
N SER A 348 31.11 -14.18 -49.72
CA SER A 348 32.31 -15.00 -49.52
C SER A 348 32.42 -16.24 -50.41
N SER A 349 31.40 -16.57 -51.23
CA SER A 349 31.48 -17.73 -52.12
C SER A 349 31.77 -17.31 -53.57
N ASN A 350 32.75 -17.95 -54.21
CA ASN A 350 33.06 -17.75 -55.63
C ASN A 350 32.22 -18.68 -56.55
N GLN A 351 31.14 -19.26 -56.02
CA GLN A 351 30.30 -20.23 -56.72
C GLN A 351 29.19 -19.51 -57.49
N ILE A 352 29.15 -19.70 -58.82
CA ILE A 352 28.09 -19.15 -59.67
C ILE A 352 26.82 -19.97 -59.43
N THR A 353 25.78 -19.32 -58.92
CA THR A 353 24.49 -19.95 -58.63
C THR A 353 23.51 -19.87 -59.80
N GLY A 354 23.79 -18.99 -60.76
CA GLY A 354 22.94 -18.78 -61.93
C GLY A 354 23.55 -17.80 -62.92
N MET A 355 23.11 -17.93 -64.17
CA MET A 355 23.56 -17.16 -65.30
C MET A 355 22.35 -16.57 -66.01
N TYR A 356 22.33 -15.25 -66.16
CA TYR A 356 21.15 -14.54 -66.63
C TYR A 356 21.49 -13.55 -67.74
N PRO A 357 20.65 -13.44 -68.79
CA PRO A 357 20.94 -12.56 -69.92
C PRO A 357 20.75 -11.07 -69.58
N THR A 358 20.01 -10.74 -68.49
CA THR A 358 19.81 -9.36 -68.04
C THR A 358 19.96 -9.22 -66.53
N LEU A 359 20.34 -8.02 -66.08
CA LEU A 359 20.43 -7.69 -64.65
C LEU A 359 19.07 -7.87 -63.94
N GLY A 360 17.96 -7.53 -64.59
CA GLY A 360 16.62 -7.70 -64.02
C GLY A 360 16.27 -9.16 -63.72
N SER A 361 16.58 -10.07 -64.65
CA SER A 361 16.40 -11.51 -64.44
C SER A 361 17.33 -12.07 -63.35
N ALA A 362 18.55 -11.53 -63.24
CA ALA A 362 19.50 -11.90 -62.20
C ALA A 362 19.06 -11.42 -60.81
N ILE A 363 18.50 -10.21 -60.70
CA ILE A 363 17.96 -9.69 -59.42
C ILE A 363 16.75 -10.51 -58.99
N THR A 364 15.88 -10.88 -59.95
CA THR A 364 14.68 -11.67 -59.67
C THR A 364 15.04 -13.04 -59.08
N SER A 365 16.05 -13.71 -59.63
CA SER A 365 16.43 -15.05 -59.19
C SER A 365 17.03 -15.09 -57.78
N VAL A 366 17.74 -14.05 -57.36
CA VAL A 366 18.35 -13.98 -56.02
C VAL A 366 17.52 -13.22 -55.00
N SER A 367 16.35 -12.69 -55.38
CA SER A 367 15.53 -11.82 -54.53
C SER A 367 15.18 -12.42 -53.15
N ALA A 368 15.14 -13.74 -53.02
CA ALA A 368 14.87 -14.46 -51.77
C ALA A 368 16.14 -14.86 -50.98
N GLN A 369 17.35 -14.55 -51.48
CA GLN A 369 18.63 -14.97 -50.89
C GLN A 369 19.29 -13.80 -50.13
N PRO A 370 19.42 -13.84 -48.79
CA PRO A 370 19.99 -12.73 -48.03
C PRO A 370 21.46 -12.49 -48.40
N GLY A 371 21.79 -11.26 -48.77
CA GLY A 371 23.17 -10.85 -49.03
C GLY A 371 23.72 -11.31 -50.38
N ALA A 372 22.87 -11.76 -51.30
CA ALA A 372 23.28 -12.14 -52.64
C ALA A 372 23.95 -10.98 -53.41
N ILE A 373 24.92 -11.36 -54.24
CA ILE A 373 25.70 -10.44 -55.07
C ILE A 373 25.52 -10.82 -56.54
N ILE A 374 25.44 -9.81 -57.41
CA ILE A 374 25.42 -9.99 -58.85
C ILE A 374 26.62 -9.29 -59.47
N LYS A 375 27.35 -10.02 -60.30
CA LYS A 375 28.46 -9.49 -61.08
C LYS A 375 28.13 -9.48 -62.57
N ASN A 376 28.64 -8.50 -63.29
CA ASN A 376 28.57 -8.46 -64.75
C ASN A 376 29.71 -9.27 -65.38
N GLN A 377 29.77 -9.31 -66.72
CA GLN A 377 30.80 -10.01 -67.48
C GLN A 377 32.24 -9.57 -67.19
N ASN A 378 32.43 -8.40 -66.57
CA ASN A 378 33.72 -7.85 -66.17
C ASN A 378 34.04 -8.10 -64.69
N TRP A 379 33.28 -8.98 -64.01
CA TRP A 379 33.40 -9.31 -62.59
C TRP A 379 33.13 -8.14 -61.61
N ALA A 380 32.62 -7.01 -62.10
CA ALA A 380 32.23 -5.89 -61.26
C ALA A 380 30.89 -6.20 -60.56
N VAL A 381 30.82 -5.95 -59.25
CA VAL A 381 29.58 -6.04 -58.50
C VAL A 381 28.65 -4.93 -58.97
N VAL A 382 27.52 -5.31 -59.56
CA VAL A 382 26.51 -4.38 -60.10
C VAL A 382 25.24 -4.36 -59.25
N TYR A 383 25.09 -5.30 -58.32
CA TYR A 383 24.00 -5.33 -57.35
C TYR A 383 24.41 -6.12 -56.10
N GLN A 384 24.02 -5.61 -54.93
CA GLN A 384 24.15 -6.30 -53.64
C GLN A 384 22.86 -6.13 -52.85
N GLN A 385 22.31 -7.25 -52.38
CA GLN A 385 21.06 -7.24 -51.62
C GLN A 385 21.27 -6.71 -50.20
N THR A 386 20.44 -5.74 -49.78
CA THR A 386 20.39 -5.29 -48.37
C THR A 386 19.84 -6.39 -47.48
N THR A 387 20.48 -6.62 -46.32
CA THR A 387 20.02 -7.60 -45.33
C THR A 387 19.37 -6.92 -44.12
N TYR A 388 18.53 -7.69 -43.44
CA TYR A 388 17.79 -7.26 -42.25
C TYR A 388 18.01 -8.24 -41.10
N ASP A 389 18.66 -7.78 -40.04
CA ASP A 389 19.03 -8.59 -38.88
C ASP A 389 18.03 -8.40 -37.74
N THR A 390 17.67 -9.51 -37.10
CA THR A 390 16.80 -9.53 -35.92
C THR A 390 17.60 -9.69 -34.64
N TYR A 391 17.18 -9.04 -33.56
CA TYR A 391 17.82 -9.06 -32.23
C TYR A 391 16.78 -9.26 -31.13
N ALA A 392 17.19 -9.83 -29.99
CA ALA A 392 16.37 -9.88 -28.77
C ALA A 392 16.59 -8.62 -27.91
N SER A 393 15.54 -7.99 -27.39
CA SER A 393 15.69 -6.91 -26.39
C SER A 393 15.96 -7.48 -24.98
N PRO A 394 16.83 -6.85 -24.16
CA PRO A 394 17.59 -5.62 -24.44
C PRO A 394 18.98 -5.87 -25.03
N ASP A 395 19.37 -7.13 -25.24
CA ASP A 395 20.69 -7.50 -25.73
C ASP A 395 20.82 -7.32 -27.26
N SER A 396 21.13 -6.08 -27.65
CA SER A 396 21.31 -5.69 -29.05
C SER A 396 22.66 -6.07 -29.67
N SER A 397 23.45 -6.93 -28.98
CA SER A 397 24.79 -7.32 -29.42
C SER A 397 24.84 -8.60 -30.28
N LYS A 398 23.79 -9.44 -30.25
CA LYS A 398 23.78 -10.73 -30.97
C LYS A 398 22.66 -10.81 -32.00
N VAL A 399 23.02 -11.04 -33.26
CA VAL A 399 22.06 -11.31 -34.35
C VAL A 399 21.42 -12.68 -34.14
N LEU A 400 20.09 -12.72 -34.10
CA LEU A 400 19.28 -13.94 -34.03
C LEU A 400 19.18 -14.59 -35.41
N GLN A 401 18.75 -13.81 -36.41
CA GLN A 401 18.55 -14.27 -37.78
C GLN A 401 18.57 -13.11 -38.78
N THR A 402 19.11 -13.38 -39.96
CA THR A 402 19.23 -12.43 -41.08
C THR A 402 18.24 -12.76 -42.20
N PHE A 403 17.59 -11.74 -42.75
CA PHE A 403 16.53 -11.88 -43.75
C PHE A 403 16.79 -11.05 -45.02
N PRO A 404 16.24 -11.50 -46.18
CA PRO A 404 16.42 -10.82 -47.47
C PRO A 404 15.43 -9.65 -47.66
N SER A 405 14.38 -9.57 -46.83
CA SER A 405 13.34 -8.53 -46.91
C SER A 405 12.91 -8.05 -45.52
N ARG A 406 12.53 -6.76 -45.44
CA ARG A 406 11.98 -6.15 -44.23
C ARG A 406 10.73 -6.87 -43.73
N GLN A 407 9.84 -7.26 -44.64
CA GLN A 407 8.57 -7.89 -44.29
C GLN A 407 8.78 -9.27 -43.66
N SER A 408 9.70 -10.08 -44.20
CA SER A 408 10.05 -11.39 -43.65
C SER A 408 10.72 -11.27 -42.27
N ALA A 409 11.59 -10.27 -42.08
CA ALA A 409 12.23 -9.99 -40.78
C ALA A 409 11.23 -9.54 -39.70
N ILE A 410 10.23 -8.74 -40.08
CA ILE A 410 9.17 -8.33 -39.16
C ILE A 410 8.25 -9.52 -38.84
N ALA A 411 7.91 -10.32 -39.86
CA ALA A 411 7.05 -11.50 -39.69
C ALA A 411 7.68 -12.58 -38.80
N SER A 412 9.02 -12.76 -38.82
CA SER A 412 9.68 -13.71 -37.93
C SER A 412 9.59 -13.32 -36.45
N LEU A 413 9.43 -12.03 -36.16
CA LEU A 413 9.24 -11.52 -34.80
C LEU A 413 7.78 -11.58 -34.32
N THR A 414 6.83 -12.13 -35.10
CA THR A 414 5.39 -12.15 -34.76
C THR A 414 5.11 -12.83 -33.41
N ASN A 415 5.96 -13.78 -33.01
CA ASN A 415 5.86 -14.50 -31.73
C ASN A 415 7.01 -14.17 -30.75
N THR A 416 7.87 -13.20 -31.07
CA THR A 416 9.06 -12.85 -30.29
C THR A 416 8.87 -11.47 -29.67
N TYR A 417 8.56 -11.45 -28.36
CA TYR A 417 8.33 -10.22 -27.62
C TYR A 417 9.61 -9.39 -27.46
N GLY A 418 9.53 -8.08 -27.77
CA GLY A 418 10.68 -7.16 -27.65
C GLY A 418 11.74 -7.32 -28.75
N GLY A 419 11.45 -8.01 -29.85
CA GLY A 419 12.41 -8.11 -30.96
C GLY A 419 12.66 -6.77 -31.67
N VAL A 420 13.89 -6.58 -32.16
CA VAL A 420 14.30 -5.40 -32.96
C VAL A 420 14.80 -5.87 -34.32
N VAL A 421 14.47 -5.13 -35.39
CA VAL A 421 15.03 -5.33 -36.74
C VAL A 421 15.95 -4.17 -37.09
N LYS A 422 17.20 -4.47 -37.48
CA LYS A 422 18.16 -3.49 -38.02
C LYS A 422 18.54 -3.83 -39.46
N THR A 423 18.95 -2.84 -40.25
CA THR A 423 19.55 -3.07 -41.58
C THR A 423 21.02 -3.46 -41.46
N SER A 424 21.63 -3.94 -42.55
CA SER A 424 23.08 -4.19 -42.65
C SER A 424 23.96 -2.96 -42.33
N GLY A 425 23.41 -1.74 -42.39
CA GLY A 425 24.07 -0.49 -41.98
C GLY A 425 23.85 -0.11 -40.52
N GLY A 426 23.21 -0.96 -39.70
CA GLY A 426 22.97 -0.75 -38.27
C GLY A 426 21.75 0.11 -37.91
N GLN A 427 21.00 0.59 -38.89
CA GLN A 427 19.81 1.42 -38.65
C GLN A 427 18.63 0.57 -38.16
N THR A 428 18.00 0.97 -37.05
CA THR A 428 16.78 0.32 -36.54
C THR A 428 15.57 0.74 -37.35
N ILE A 429 14.80 -0.23 -37.87
CA ILE A 429 13.67 0.02 -38.78
C ILE A 429 12.33 -0.56 -38.30
N PHE A 430 12.37 -1.36 -37.23
CA PHE A 430 11.21 -1.92 -36.56
C PHE A 430 11.57 -2.35 -35.13
N SER A 431 10.67 -2.12 -34.17
CA SER A 431 10.77 -2.61 -32.80
C SER A 431 9.39 -3.05 -32.30
N GLN A 432 9.33 -4.21 -31.66
CA GLN A 432 8.14 -4.68 -30.95
C GLN A 432 7.96 -3.90 -29.64
N PRO A 433 6.72 -3.55 -29.24
CA PRO A 433 6.48 -2.96 -27.92
C PRO A 433 6.76 -3.96 -26.79
N GLU A 434 7.39 -3.48 -25.71
CA GLU A 434 7.66 -4.29 -24.53
C GLU A 434 6.39 -4.58 -23.73
N LYS A 435 6.23 -5.84 -23.28
CA LYS A 435 5.08 -6.28 -22.46
C LYS A 435 5.35 -6.09 -20.98
N TYR A 436 4.43 -5.40 -20.31
CA TYR A 436 4.42 -5.19 -18.87
C TYR A 436 3.14 -5.72 -18.26
N PHE A 437 3.26 -6.45 -17.16
CA PHE A 437 2.15 -7.01 -16.41
C PHE A 437 2.04 -6.33 -15.07
N THR A 438 0.86 -5.86 -14.72
CA THR A 438 0.58 -5.28 -13.40
C THR A 438 -0.09 -6.30 -12.50
N TYR A 439 0.20 -6.26 -11.19
CA TYR A 439 -0.35 -7.17 -10.20
C TYR A 439 -0.87 -6.40 -9.00
N SER A 440 -1.94 -6.92 -8.39
CA SER A 440 -2.29 -6.53 -7.03
C SER A 440 -1.39 -7.29 -6.09
N SER A 441 -0.70 -6.55 -5.25
CA SER A 441 0.14 -7.12 -4.22
C SER A 441 -0.69 -7.74 -3.07
N GLN A 442 -1.97 -7.35 -2.91
CA GLN A 442 -2.93 -7.92 -1.95
C GLN A 442 -3.47 -9.32 -2.34
N LYS A 443 -3.27 -9.75 -3.58
CA LYS A 443 -3.63 -11.10 -4.06
C LYS A 443 -2.50 -11.60 -4.93
N SER A 444 -1.57 -12.36 -4.35
CA SER A 444 -0.47 -12.94 -5.12
C SER A 444 -1.04 -13.68 -6.34
N ASN A 445 -0.52 -13.34 -7.51
CA ASN A 445 -0.81 -13.91 -8.83
C ASN A 445 -2.04 -13.41 -9.61
N THR A 446 -2.74 -12.34 -9.21
CA THR A 446 -3.76 -11.73 -10.08
C THR A 446 -3.15 -10.65 -10.97
N ILE A 447 -3.10 -10.88 -12.29
CA ILE A 447 -2.75 -9.85 -13.28
C ILE A 447 -3.89 -8.82 -13.32
N LEU A 448 -3.60 -7.58 -12.95
CA LEU A 448 -4.53 -6.44 -13.01
C LEU A 448 -4.69 -5.89 -14.43
N GLY A 449 -3.64 -5.98 -15.23
CA GLY A 449 -3.62 -5.44 -16.59
C GLY A 449 -2.30 -5.69 -17.29
N ILE A 450 -2.35 -5.66 -18.62
CA ILE A 450 -1.24 -5.87 -19.53
C ILE A 450 -1.03 -4.57 -20.31
N TYR A 451 0.19 -4.07 -20.36
CA TYR A 451 0.53 -2.77 -20.94
C TYR A 451 1.75 -2.88 -21.85
N TRP A 452 1.75 -2.03 -22.87
CA TRP A 452 2.79 -1.99 -23.91
C TRP A 452 3.84 -0.90 -23.69
N SER A 453 3.82 -0.29 -22.50
CA SER A 453 4.86 0.63 -22.03
C SER A 453 4.94 0.61 -20.51
N LEU A 454 6.16 0.77 -19.98
CA LEU A 454 6.36 0.86 -18.54
C LEU A 454 5.60 2.05 -17.94
N ARG A 455 5.52 3.17 -18.66
CA ARG A 455 4.78 4.37 -18.24
C ARG A 455 3.29 4.06 -18.04
N ASN A 456 2.65 3.37 -18.98
CA ASN A 456 1.23 3.04 -18.89
C ASN A 456 0.96 1.97 -17.83
N ALA A 457 1.87 1.00 -17.70
CA ALA A 457 1.83 0.02 -16.61
C ALA A 457 1.87 0.71 -15.24
N LYS A 458 2.81 1.63 -15.03
CA LYS A 458 2.91 2.46 -13.82
C LYS A 458 1.66 3.29 -13.59
N ALA A 459 1.18 4.00 -14.61
CA ALA A 459 0.00 4.86 -14.51
C ALA A 459 -1.27 4.08 -14.14
N SER A 460 -1.40 2.84 -14.65
CA SER A 460 -2.56 2.01 -14.37
C SER A 460 -2.64 1.47 -12.95
N LEU A 461 -1.51 1.39 -12.24
CA LEU A 461 -1.49 1.05 -10.83
C LEU A 461 -2.08 2.18 -9.98
N GLY A 462 -2.11 3.43 -10.47
CA GLY A 462 -2.76 4.55 -9.81
C GLY A 462 -2.40 4.66 -8.32
N SER A 463 -3.43 4.66 -7.45
CA SER A 463 -3.29 4.67 -5.99
C SER A 463 -3.26 3.27 -5.36
N ILE A 464 -3.14 2.18 -6.13
CA ILE A 464 -3.12 0.81 -5.62
C ILE A 464 -1.80 0.60 -4.88
N PRO A 465 -1.81 0.57 -3.53
CA PRO A 465 -0.58 0.55 -2.78
C PRO A 465 0.16 -0.77 -2.97
N GLY A 466 1.47 -0.67 -3.25
CA GLY A 466 2.33 -1.85 -3.45
C GLY A 466 2.09 -2.59 -4.77
N GLY A 467 1.27 -2.06 -5.69
CA GLY A 467 1.05 -2.70 -7.00
C GLY A 467 2.37 -2.97 -7.72
N ILE A 468 2.53 -4.16 -8.31
CA ILE A 468 3.81 -4.60 -8.91
C ILE A 468 3.72 -4.56 -10.42
N VAL A 469 4.78 -4.11 -11.11
CA VAL A 469 4.97 -4.30 -12.56
C VAL A 469 6.07 -5.32 -12.80
N LYS A 470 5.77 -6.34 -13.61
CA LYS A 470 6.76 -7.29 -14.14
C LYS A 470 6.92 -7.14 -15.65
N ASN A 471 8.13 -7.37 -16.16
CA ASN A 471 8.40 -7.44 -17.60
C ASN A 471 7.99 -8.81 -18.21
N ALA A 472 8.23 -9.00 -19.51
CA ALA A 472 7.93 -10.24 -20.24
C ALA A 472 8.67 -11.47 -19.68
N GLN A 473 9.81 -11.27 -19.03
CA GLN A 473 10.65 -12.25 -18.38
C GLN A 473 10.24 -12.51 -16.92
N TRP A 474 9.09 -12.00 -16.49
CA TRP A 474 8.56 -12.13 -15.12
C TRP A 474 9.42 -11.50 -14.02
N GLN A 475 10.39 -10.65 -14.39
CA GLN A 475 11.18 -9.89 -13.44
C GLN A 475 10.41 -8.66 -12.98
N GLN A 476 10.42 -8.39 -11.68
CA GLN A 476 9.86 -7.15 -11.14
C GLN A 476 10.71 -5.97 -11.60
N VAL A 477 10.08 -5.01 -12.27
CA VAL A 477 10.74 -3.81 -12.81
C VAL A 477 10.21 -2.51 -12.18
N TYR A 478 9.10 -2.58 -11.45
CA TYR A 478 8.57 -1.46 -10.67
C TYR A 478 7.62 -1.95 -9.58
N MET A 479 7.52 -1.19 -8.49
CA MET A 479 6.47 -1.30 -7.48
C MET A 479 5.92 0.08 -7.19
N GLN A 480 4.59 0.23 -7.19
CA GLN A 480 3.92 1.46 -6.80
C GLN A 480 4.23 1.73 -5.32
N PRO A 481 4.72 2.93 -4.96
CA PRO A 481 4.95 3.29 -3.56
C PRO A 481 3.70 3.00 -2.73
N LEU A 482 3.88 2.43 -1.55
CA LEU A 482 2.76 2.10 -0.65
C LEU A 482 2.02 3.35 -0.16
N GLY A 483 2.65 4.54 -0.19
CA GLY A 483 2.00 5.80 0.18
C GLY A 483 1.23 5.71 1.50
N ASN A 484 0.04 6.30 1.56
CA ASN A 484 -0.85 6.30 2.73
C ASN A 484 -1.38 4.92 3.15
N TYR A 485 -0.92 3.80 2.58
CA TYR A 485 -1.34 2.46 2.99
C TYR A 485 -1.08 2.18 4.47
N TYR A 486 0.11 2.52 4.95
CA TYR A 486 0.43 2.40 6.38
C TYR A 486 -0.29 3.46 7.21
N ALA A 487 -0.71 4.56 6.60
CA ALA A 487 -1.48 5.59 7.29
C ALA A 487 -2.89 5.11 7.69
N THR A 488 -3.43 4.09 7.01
CA THR A 488 -4.75 3.49 7.26
C THR A 488 -4.73 2.10 7.91
N VAL A 489 -3.54 1.61 8.29
CA VAL A 489 -3.40 0.37 9.06
C VAL A 489 -4.09 0.51 10.41
N ASP A 490 -4.81 -0.54 10.82
CA ASP A 490 -5.35 -0.65 12.17
C ASP A 490 -4.22 -0.89 13.16
N LEU A 491 -3.79 0.16 13.85
CA LEU A 491 -2.61 0.14 14.72
C LEU A 491 -2.82 -0.70 15.98
N ARG A 492 -4.04 -1.20 16.23
CA ARG A 492 -4.32 -2.11 17.35
C ARG A 492 -3.86 -3.55 17.08
N PHE A 493 -3.61 -3.89 15.81
CA PHE A 493 -3.07 -5.20 15.48
C PHE A 493 -1.55 -5.23 15.64
N PRO A 494 -1.00 -6.34 16.16
CA PRO A 494 0.44 -6.49 16.22
C PRO A 494 1.05 -6.46 14.82
N SER A 495 2.31 -6.06 14.74
CA SER A 495 3.13 -6.26 13.55
C SER A 495 3.16 -7.74 13.16
N PRO A 496 3.36 -8.06 11.87
CA PRO A 496 3.45 -9.44 11.40
C PRO A 496 4.48 -10.24 12.19
N LYS A 497 4.25 -11.55 12.36
CA LYS A 497 5.15 -12.45 13.12
C LYS A 497 6.58 -12.50 12.56
N SER A 498 6.76 -12.12 11.30
CA SER A 498 8.09 -11.98 10.71
C SER A 498 8.92 -10.93 11.44
N VAL A 499 8.31 -9.87 11.96
CA VAL A 499 8.96 -8.79 12.73
C VAL A 499 9.45 -9.31 14.07
N THR A 500 10.77 -9.40 14.22
CA THR A 500 11.43 -9.79 15.48
C THR A 500 12.34 -8.70 16.02
N ALA A 501 12.69 -8.74 17.31
CA ALA A 501 13.62 -7.80 17.92
C ALA A 501 14.97 -7.79 17.19
N GLY A 502 15.47 -8.96 16.81
CA GLY A 502 16.70 -9.10 16.03
C GLY A 502 16.62 -8.47 14.64
N GLN A 503 15.46 -8.53 13.98
CA GLN A 503 15.25 -7.84 12.70
C GLN A 503 15.19 -6.32 12.86
N ILE A 504 14.47 -5.81 13.86
CA ILE A 504 14.42 -4.38 14.18
C ILE A 504 15.85 -3.86 14.41
N ASN A 505 16.60 -4.52 15.29
CA ASN A 505 17.97 -4.15 15.61
C ASN A 505 18.87 -4.22 14.37
N SER A 506 18.79 -5.29 13.58
CA SER A 506 19.58 -5.44 12.35
C SER A 506 19.27 -4.37 11.31
N TRP A 507 18.01 -3.96 11.20
CA TRP A 507 17.60 -2.91 10.28
C TRP A 507 18.12 -1.54 10.72
N LEU A 508 18.00 -1.22 12.01
CA LEU A 508 18.56 0.00 12.60
C LEU A 508 20.07 0.10 12.40
N THR A 509 20.81 -1.02 12.44
CA THR A 509 22.26 -1.02 12.18
C THR A 509 22.59 -0.84 10.70
N LYS A 510 21.85 -1.47 9.79
CA LYS A 510 22.18 -1.50 8.35
C LYS A 510 21.67 -0.29 7.57
N ASN A 511 20.66 0.42 8.10
CA ASN A 511 20.03 1.50 7.35
C ASN A 511 21.01 2.68 7.23
N PRO A 512 21.37 3.13 6.01
CA PRO A 512 22.34 4.22 5.83
C PRO A 512 21.88 5.55 6.44
N ASN A 513 20.56 5.76 6.60
CA ASN A 513 20.01 6.96 7.23
C ASN A 513 20.18 6.97 8.75
N SER A 514 20.48 5.81 9.36
CA SER A 514 20.59 5.67 10.82
C SER A 514 21.92 6.17 11.36
N GLY A 515 23.00 6.09 10.58
CA GLY A 515 24.37 6.39 11.01
C GLY A 515 24.86 5.58 12.23
N GLY A 516 24.18 4.50 12.62
CA GLY A 516 24.36 3.87 13.94
C GLY A 516 23.34 4.35 14.97
N SER A 517 22.05 4.16 14.69
CA SER A 517 20.94 4.71 15.50
C SER A 517 21.05 4.34 16.98
N PRO A 518 20.93 5.33 17.89
CA PRO A 518 20.81 5.12 19.33
C PRO A 518 19.60 4.30 19.79
N LEU A 519 18.67 3.97 18.89
CA LEU A 519 17.52 3.10 19.17
C LEU A 519 17.89 1.60 19.08
N GLN A 520 19.10 1.26 18.64
CA GLN A 520 19.53 -0.12 18.51
C GLN A 520 19.54 -0.85 19.86
N GLY A 521 19.02 -2.08 19.85
CA GLY A 521 18.89 -2.90 21.06
C GLY A 521 17.51 -2.77 21.72
N LEU A 522 16.71 -1.76 21.34
CA LEU A 522 15.34 -1.58 21.82
C LEU A 522 14.30 -2.42 21.07
N GLY A 523 14.70 -3.27 20.11
CA GLY A 523 13.78 -4.14 19.37
C GLY A 523 12.85 -4.98 20.27
N SER A 524 13.35 -5.45 21.42
CA SER A 524 12.54 -6.18 22.40
C SER A 524 11.54 -5.27 23.13
N ALA A 525 11.91 -4.02 23.42
CA ALA A 525 11.02 -3.06 24.09
C ALA A 525 9.80 -2.72 23.21
N TYR A 526 9.99 -2.55 21.90
CA TYR A 526 8.88 -2.34 20.95
C TYR A 526 7.92 -3.53 20.91
N LEU A 527 8.44 -4.76 20.86
CA LEU A 527 7.61 -5.97 20.80
C LEU A 527 6.92 -6.29 22.14
N TRP A 528 7.60 -6.03 23.25
CA TRP A 528 7.01 -6.13 24.58
C TRP A 528 5.86 -5.13 24.70
N THR A 529 6.09 -3.86 24.36
CA THR A 529 5.06 -2.79 24.38
C THR A 529 3.86 -3.13 23.52
N GLN A 530 4.09 -3.65 22.32
CA GLN A 530 3.01 -4.15 21.45
C GLN A 530 2.16 -5.20 22.13
N SER A 531 2.79 -6.15 22.81
CA SER A 531 2.09 -7.25 23.49
C SER A 531 1.32 -6.72 24.71
N GLN A 532 1.90 -5.77 25.45
CA GLN A 532 1.27 -5.19 26.63
C GLN A 532 0.06 -4.34 26.31
N TYR A 533 0.11 -3.52 25.25
CA TYR A 533 -0.90 -2.48 25.02
C TYR A 533 -1.68 -2.66 23.72
N SER A 534 -1.44 -3.72 22.95
CA SER A 534 -2.02 -3.93 21.61
C SER A 534 -1.81 -2.71 20.72
N VAL A 535 -0.53 -2.34 20.53
CA VAL A 535 -0.11 -1.24 19.65
C VAL A 535 0.98 -1.74 18.71
N ASN A 536 0.84 -1.50 17.41
CA ASN A 536 1.74 -2.03 16.41
C ASN A 536 3.21 -1.58 16.64
N ALA A 537 4.13 -2.53 16.78
CA ALA A 537 5.54 -2.29 17.09
C ALA A 537 6.28 -1.53 16.00
N VAL A 538 5.94 -1.78 14.73
CA VAL A 538 6.57 -1.08 13.58
C VAL A 538 6.09 0.36 13.51
N TYR A 539 4.86 0.65 13.93
CA TYR A 539 4.39 2.01 14.14
C TYR A 539 5.18 2.70 15.26
N LEU A 540 5.29 2.10 16.45
CA LEU A 540 6.04 2.70 17.58
C LEU A 540 7.50 2.99 17.21
N LEU A 541 8.15 2.05 16.50
CA LEU A 541 9.49 2.24 15.95
C LEU A 541 9.54 3.41 14.96
N SER A 542 8.59 3.47 14.04
CA SER A 542 8.56 4.52 13.01
C SER A 542 8.28 5.90 13.59
N HIS A 543 7.39 5.96 14.59
CA HIS A 543 7.03 7.17 15.31
C HIS A 543 8.24 7.73 16.06
N SER A 544 8.93 6.91 16.86
CA SER A 544 10.15 7.35 17.56
C SER A 544 11.26 7.79 16.60
N ILE A 545 11.45 7.11 15.47
CA ILE A 545 12.45 7.51 14.46
C ILE A 545 12.13 8.89 13.89
N ASP A 546 10.86 9.16 13.57
CA ASP A 546 10.44 10.45 13.02
C ASP A 546 10.66 11.57 14.04
N GLU A 547 10.18 11.37 15.27
CA GLU A 547 10.25 12.35 16.36
C GLU A 547 11.69 12.69 16.78
N THR A 548 12.61 11.73 16.63
CA THR A 548 13.98 11.87 17.13
C THR A 548 15.03 12.02 16.05
N GLY A 549 14.67 11.85 14.78
CA GLY A 549 15.65 11.72 13.70
C GLY A 549 16.57 10.52 13.92
N TRP A 550 15.99 9.32 13.95
CA TRP A 550 16.70 8.05 14.16
C TRP A 550 17.37 7.90 15.54
N GLY A 551 16.82 8.54 16.57
CA GLY A 551 17.32 8.49 17.95
C GLY A 551 18.34 9.57 18.31
N ASN A 552 18.68 10.46 17.38
CA ASN A 552 19.80 11.39 17.53
C ASN A 552 19.44 12.76 18.13
N SER A 553 18.17 13.00 18.45
CA SER A 553 17.76 14.29 19.02
C SER A 553 18.34 14.48 20.42
N ASN A 554 18.67 15.74 20.78
CA ASN A 554 19.18 16.06 22.12
C ASN A 554 18.22 15.64 23.24
N PHE A 555 16.91 15.65 22.98
CA PHE A 555 15.91 15.18 23.95
C PHE A 555 15.88 13.65 24.08
N ALA A 556 16.05 12.91 22.97
CA ALA A 556 16.18 11.46 23.02
C ALA A 556 17.43 11.06 23.81
N LEU A 557 18.57 11.65 23.48
CA LEU A 557 19.87 11.30 24.08
C LEU A 557 19.98 11.80 25.53
N GLY A 558 19.60 13.04 25.80
CA GLY A 558 19.71 13.65 27.11
C GLY A 558 18.64 13.18 28.11
N ARG A 559 17.40 13.06 27.65
CA ARG A 559 16.21 12.88 28.50
C ARG A 559 15.44 11.58 28.27
N ASN A 560 15.91 10.69 27.39
CA ASN A 560 15.18 9.49 26.92
C ASN A 560 13.79 9.84 26.34
N ASN A 561 13.57 11.07 25.90
CA ASN A 561 12.27 11.52 25.41
C ASN A 561 12.17 11.26 23.91
N LEU A 562 11.69 10.07 23.57
CA LEU A 562 11.66 9.57 22.19
C LEU A 562 10.46 10.05 21.37
N PHE A 563 9.46 10.67 21.99
CA PHE A 563 8.19 11.03 21.34
C PHE A 563 7.81 12.51 21.55
N GLY A 564 8.76 13.33 22.01
CA GLY A 564 8.58 14.79 22.07
C GLY A 564 7.65 15.29 23.19
N PHE A 565 7.41 14.50 24.23
CA PHE A 565 6.50 14.90 25.32
C PHE A 565 6.96 16.19 26.01
N ALA A 566 6.05 17.19 26.04
CA ALA A 566 6.27 18.54 26.57
C ALA A 566 7.50 19.29 26.01
N ALA A 567 8.02 18.89 24.84
CA ALA A 567 9.13 19.55 24.17
C ALA A 567 8.65 20.75 23.32
N TYR A 568 8.07 21.75 23.99
CA TYR A 568 7.53 22.95 23.30
C TYR A 568 8.65 23.86 22.78
N THR A 569 8.41 24.50 21.64
CA THR A 569 9.40 25.35 20.95
C THR A 569 9.80 26.59 21.76
N ASN A 570 8.91 27.09 22.62
CA ASN A 570 9.10 28.27 23.45
C ASN A 570 9.52 27.96 24.90
N THR A 571 9.45 26.69 25.34
CA THR A 571 9.84 26.26 26.70
C THR A 571 10.54 24.89 26.67
N PRO A 572 11.74 24.78 26.06
CA PRO A 572 12.44 23.50 25.89
C PRO A 572 12.78 22.81 27.23
N ASP A 573 12.86 23.56 28.34
CA ASP A 573 13.11 23.01 29.66
C ASP A 573 11.94 22.18 30.21
N ALA A 574 10.72 22.40 29.71
CA ALA A 574 9.53 21.63 30.07
C ALA A 574 9.52 20.20 29.49
N ALA A 575 10.46 19.87 28.60
CA ALA A 575 10.51 18.56 27.97
C ALA A 575 10.62 17.44 29.01
N ALA A 576 9.74 16.45 28.92
CA ALA A 576 9.73 15.32 29.85
C ALA A 576 11.07 14.57 29.84
N SER A 577 11.45 14.00 30.99
CA SER A 577 12.57 13.07 31.13
C SER A 577 12.05 11.70 31.55
N PHE A 578 12.56 10.64 30.92
CA PHE A 578 12.16 9.26 31.15
C PHE A 578 13.31 8.44 31.77
N PRO A 579 13.03 7.47 32.66
CA PRO A 579 14.06 6.63 33.27
C PRO A 579 14.85 5.75 32.29
N SER A 580 14.25 5.38 31.16
CA SER A 580 14.91 4.65 30.09
C SER A 580 14.21 4.89 28.75
N ALA A 581 14.93 4.64 27.66
CA ALA A 581 14.35 4.63 26.31
C ALA A 581 13.28 3.53 26.17
N GLY A 582 13.49 2.36 26.79
CA GLY A 582 12.50 1.28 26.84
C GLY A 582 11.21 1.70 27.54
N TYR A 583 11.33 2.39 28.69
CA TYR A 583 10.18 2.93 29.41
C TYR A 583 9.44 4.01 28.60
N ALA A 584 10.16 4.87 27.87
CA ALA A 584 9.53 5.86 27.00
C ALA A 584 8.67 5.19 25.90
N ILE A 585 9.14 4.08 25.32
CA ILE A 585 8.37 3.28 24.35
C ILE A 585 7.14 2.67 25.02
N ALA A 586 7.28 2.09 26.22
CA ALA A 586 6.19 1.52 26.98
C ALA A 586 5.11 2.56 27.32
N TYR A 587 5.54 3.74 27.79
CA TYR A 587 4.66 4.85 28.13
C TYR A 587 3.90 5.36 26.90
N GLU A 588 4.59 5.53 25.77
CA GLU A 588 3.95 5.91 24.51
C GLU A 588 2.91 4.87 24.07
N GLY A 589 3.27 3.58 24.11
CA GLY A 589 2.33 2.51 23.77
C GLY A 589 1.08 2.52 24.63
N TRP A 590 1.22 2.73 25.94
CA TRP A 590 0.08 2.93 26.84
C TRP A 590 -0.71 4.20 26.49
N PHE A 591 -0.03 5.33 26.29
CA PHE A 591 -0.66 6.63 26.04
C PHE A 591 -1.49 6.62 24.76
N VAL A 592 -0.90 6.18 23.63
CA VAL A 592 -1.61 6.15 22.35
C VAL A 592 -2.76 5.14 22.36
N LYS A 593 -2.58 4.00 23.03
CA LYS A 593 -3.63 3.01 23.22
C LYS A 593 -4.87 3.65 23.85
N HIS A 594 -4.71 4.26 25.02
CA HIS A 594 -5.83 4.76 25.81
C HIS A 594 -6.40 6.07 25.28
N GLN A 595 -5.56 6.95 24.73
CA GLN A 595 -5.99 8.29 24.34
C GLN A 595 -6.43 8.38 22.88
N TYR A 596 -5.87 7.56 21.99
CA TYR A 596 -6.06 7.69 20.54
C TYR A 596 -6.63 6.46 19.84
N LEU A 597 -6.31 5.24 20.29
CA LEU A 597 -6.71 4.01 19.58
C LEU A 597 -7.97 3.36 20.15
N ASP A 598 -8.19 3.48 21.46
CA ASP A 598 -9.42 3.02 22.09
C ASP A 598 -10.57 3.97 21.81
N SER A 599 -11.75 3.42 21.52
CA SER A 599 -12.92 4.22 21.13
C SER A 599 -13.40 5.20 22.20
N ASN A 600 -12.99 4.99 23.45
CA ASN A 600 -13.31 5.83 24.60
C ASN A 600 -12.21 6.86 24.89
N GLY A 601 -11.10 6.82 24.16
CA GLY A 601 -9.99 7.75 24.32
C GLY A 601 -10.39 9.17 23.93
N ALA A 602 -9.86 10.15 24.67
CA ALA A 602 -10.22 11.56 24.50
C ALA A 602 -9.95 12.11 23.09
N TYR A 603 -9.00 11.50 22.37
CA TYR A 603 -8.54 11.93 21.06
C TYR A 603 -8.86 10.92 19.95
N TYR A 604 -9.69 9.91 20.24
CA TYR A 604 -10.09 8.90 19.26
C TYR A 604 -10.87 9.51 18.09
N SER A 605 -10.42 9.24 16.87
CA SER A 605 -11.12 9.67 15.67
C SER A 605 -12.23 8.69 15.30
N THR A 606 -13.49 9.08 15.46
CA THR A 606 -14.63 8.26 15.02
C THR A 606 -14.73 8.11 13.49
N SER A 607 -14.09 9.01 12.73
CA SER A 607 -14.15 9.02 11.26
C SER A 607 -13.02 8.23 10.59
N LYS A 608 -11.87 8.10 11.26
CA LYS A 608 -10.66 7.44 10.74
C LYS A 608 -10.15 6.31 11.62
N GLY A 609 -10.75 6.13 12.79
CA GLY A 609 -10.47 5.05 13.73
C GLY A 609 -9.04 5.06 14.29
N PRO A 610 -8.55 3.91 14.75
CA PRO A 610 -7.25 3.70 15.35
C PRO A 610 -6.15 3.55 14.28
N THR A 611 -6.03 4.58 13.44
CA THR A 611 -5.07 4.65 12.34
C THR A 611 -4.19 5.89 12.49
N LEU A 612 -3.06 5.97 11.79
CA LEU A 612 -2.25 7.21 11.77
C LEU A 612 -3.08 8.40 11.28
N LEU A 613 -3.97 8.22 10.31
CA LEU A 613 -4.87 9.29 9.87
C LEU A 613 -5.85 9.74 10.96
N GLY A 614 -6.27 8.83 11.84
CA GLY A 614 -7.10 9.17 12.99
C GLY A 614 -6.32 9.93 14.05
N MET A 615 -5.12 9.46 14.36
CA MET A 615 -4.23 10.11 15.33
C MET A 615 -3.82 11.52 14.89
N ALA A 616 -3.50 11.70 13.61
CA ALA A 616 -3.05 12.98 13.05
C ALA A 616 -4.05 14.14 13.22
N GLN A 617 -5.31 13.87 13.52
CA GLN A 617 -6.31 14.91 13.78
C GLN A 617 -6.05 15.65 15.09
N ASN A 618 -5.45 14.96 16.07
CA ASN A 618 -5.32 15.44 17.45
C ASN A 618 -3.90 15.27 18.02
N TYR A 619 -2.98 14.58 17.33
CA TYR A 619 -1.63 14.34 17.83
C TYR A 619 -0.68 15.50 17.49
N ALA A 620 -0.75 16.05 16.27
CA ALA A 620 0.12 17.12 15.82
C ALA A 620 -0.62 18.17 14.99
N THR A 621 -0.28 19.45 15.20
CA THR A 621 -0.83 20.58 14.42
C THR A 621 -0.50 20.51 12.93
N ALA A 622 0.61 19.83 12.58
CA ALA A 622 1.03 19.60 11.20
C ALA A 622 0.13 18.60 10.44
N GLY A 623 -0.77 17.91 11.13
CA GLY A 623 -1.79 17.04 10.54
C GLY A 623 -1.22 15.87 9.74
N VAL A 624 -1.96 15.42 8.72
CA VAL A 624 -1.63 14.22 7.94
C VAL A 624 -0.28 14.34 7.23
N SER A 625 -0.07 15.41 6.45
CA SER A 625 1.15 15.57 5.65
C SER A 625 2.41 15.83 6.47
N GLY A 626 2.25 16.37 7.68
CA GLY A 626 3.38 16.73 8.53
C GLY A 626 3.70 15.72 9.63
N TRP A 627 2.83 14.73 9.86
CA TRP A 627 3.02 13.74 10.94
C TRP A 627 2.68 12.31 10.51
N ALA A 628 1.49 12.05 9.96
CA ALA A 628 1.13 10.68 9.56
C ALA A 628 1.93 10.15 8.36
N ASP A 629 2.11 10.97 7.32
CA ASP A 629 2.79 10.56 6.09
C ASP A 629 4.28 10.22 6.32
N PRO A 630 5.07 11.00 7.09
CA PRO A 630 6.44 10.61 7.46
C PRO A 630 6.52 9.28 8.21
N ILE A 631 5.68 9.07 9.22
CA ILE A 631 5.65 7.81 9.99
C ILE A 631 5.26 6.64 9.09
N ALA A 632 4.22 6.77 8.27
CA ALA A 632 3.80 5.76 7.30
C ALA A 632 4.92 5.44 6.28
N SER A 633 5.69 6.44 5.88
CA SER A 633 6.85 6.27 5.00
C SER A 633 7.98 5.48 5.68
N ILE A 634 8.25 5.69 6.96
CA ILE A 634 9.24 4.92 7.72
C ILE A 634 8.77 3.47 7.93
N MET A 635 7.48 3.26 8.23
CA MET A 635 6.89 1.91 8.29
C MET A 635 7.09 1.17 6.95
N ASN A 636 6.82 1.85 5.84
CA ASN A 636 7.05 1.33 4.50
C ASN A 636 8.52 0.99 4.25
N GLN A 637 9.44 1.85 4.65
CA GLN A 637 10.88 1.61 4.53
C GLN A 637 11.29 0.36 5.32
N TYR A 638 10.82 0.21 6.56
CA TYR A 638 11.06 -0.97 7.38
C TYR A 638 10.57 -2.24 6.66
N VAL A 639 9.30 -2.29 6.29
CA VAL A 639 8.68 -3.50 5.72
C VAL A 639 9.29 -3.87 4.38
N THR A 640 9.49 -2.91 3.48
CA THR A 640 10.09 -3.18 2.16
C THR A 640 11.51 -3.72 2.28
N SER A 641 12.28 -3.27 3.27
CA SER A 641 13.66 -3.71 3.47
C SER A 641 13.81 -5.04 4.21
N THR A 642 12.82 -5.44 5.01
CA THR A 642 12.90 -6.62 5.90
C THR A 642 12.04 -7.80 5.42
N ALA A 643 10.87 -7.53 4.86
CA ALA A 643 9.92 -8.54 4.37
C ALA A 643 9.75 -8.52 2.84
N GLY A 644 10.37 -7.55 2.16
CA GLY A 644 10.29 -7.39 0.71
C GLY A 644 8.98 -6.75 0.21
N PRO A 645 8.81 -6.65 -1.12
CA PRO A 645 7.71 -5.92 -1.78
C PRO A 645 6.28 -6.34 -1.39
N SER A 646 6.09 -7.57 -0.94
CA SER A 646 4.77 -8.12 -0.58
C SER A 646 4.46 -8.03 0.90
N GLY A 647 5.39 -7.65 1.78
CA GLY A 647 5.24 -7.75 3.23
C GLY A 647 4.18 -6.82 3.85
N PHE A 648 3.63 -5.88 3.08
CA PHE A 648 2.59 -4.98 3.57
C PHE A 648 1.21 -5.67 3.69
N VAL A 649 0.97 -6.79 2.97
CA VAL A 649 -0.33 -7.51 3.01
C VAL A 649 -0.69 -8.04 4.39
N ASP A 650 0.33 -8.24 5.23
CA ASP A 650 0.17 -8.75 6.59
C ASP A 650 -0.27 -7.67 7.59
N TYR A 651 -0.44 -6.42 7.16
CA TYR A 651 -0.92 -5.31 7.98
C TYR A 651 -2.41 -5.03 7.74
N PRO A 652 -3.29 -5.37 8.70
CA PRO A 652 -4.73 -5.19 8.54
C PRO A 652 -5.10 -3.72 8.38
N GLN A 653 -5.93 -3.43 7.38
CA GLN A 653 -6.54 -2.11 7.22
C GLN A 653 -7.69 -1.94 8.21
N TYR A 654 -7.89 -0.72 8.70
CA TYR A 654 -8.97 -0.46 9.64
C TYR A 654 -10.35 -0.66 9.01
N LEU A 655 -11.15 -1.49 9.67
CA LEU A 655 -12.59 -1.62 9.49
C LEU A 655 -13.22 -1.54 10.88
N ALA A 656 -14.38 -0.88 10.99
CA ALA A 656 -15.09 -0.78 12.27
C ALA A 656 -15.45 -2.15 12.87
N SER A 657 -15.56 -3.19 12.04
CA SER A 657 -15.82 -4.57 12.47
C SER A 657 -14.58 -5.32 12.97
N ASN A 658 -13.37 -4.77 12.83
CA ASN A 658 -12.15 -5.43 13.23
C ASN A 658 -12.14 -5.74 14.74
N GLN A 659 -11.72 -6.96 15.08
CA GLN A 659 -11.52 -7.43 16.44
C GLN A 659 -10.02 -7.62 16.68
N PRO A 660 -9.28 -6.60 17.16
CA PRO A 660 -7.87 -6.74 17.46
C PRO A 660 -7.66 -7.65 18.68
N PRO A 661 -6.47 -8.28 18.81
CA PRO A 661 -6.12 -9.03 20.01
C PRO A 661 -6.21 -8.16 21.27
N ALA A 662 -6.69 -8.75 22.38
CA ALA A 662 -6.69 -8.09 23.67
C ALA A 662 -5.25 -7.84 24.15
N PRO A 663 -4.99 -6.68 24.79
CA PRO A 663 -3.69 -6.41 25.39
C PRO A 663 -3.39 -7.41 26.52
N LEU A 664 -2.11 -7.71 26.76
CA LEU A 664 -1.70 -8.50 27.92
C LEU A 664 -1.88 -7.70 29.23
N SER A 665 -1.65 -6.40 29.19
CA SER A 665 -1.93 -5.53 30.34
C SER A 665 -3.44 -5.33 30.48
N THR A 666 -3.94 -5.58 31.68
CA THR A 666 -5.32 -5.24 32.09
C THR A 666 -5.40 -3.90 32.82
N SER A 667 -4.26 -3.25 33.06
CA SER A 667 -4.17 -1.96 33.72
C SER A 667 -4.48 -0.83 32.76
N ASN A 668 -5.38 0.06 33.16
CA ASN A 668 -5.63 1.33 32.47
C ASN A 668 -4.60 2.43 32.86
N TRP A 669 -3.67 2.10 33.75
CA TRP A 669 -2.71 3.04 34.32
C TRP A 669 -1.36 2.99 33.60
N ALA A 670 -0.64 4.11 33.63
CA ALA A 670 0.69 4.22 33.05
C ALA A 670 1.66 3.15 33.58
N PRO A 671 2.62 2.69 32.76
CA PRO A 671 3.63 1.72 33.21
C PRO A 671 4.45 2.27 34.37
N ILE A 672 4.93 1.37 35.22
CA ILE A 672 5.86 1.66 36.30
C ILE A 672 7.25 1.21 35.88
N TYR A 673 8.24 2.09 35.98
CA TYR A 673 9.65 1.74 35.88
C TYR A 673 10.10 1.19 37.22
N HIS A 674 10.35 -0.11 37.28
CA HIS A 674 10.69 -0.77 38.52
C HIS A 674 12.15 -0.58 38.90
N LEU A 675 12.38 -0.35 40.20
CA LEU A 675 13.70 -0.26 40.81
C LEU A 675 13.79 -1.27 41.95
N GLN A 676 15.00 -1.72 42.25
CA GLN A 676 15.25 -2.52 43.43
C GLN A 676 16.49 -2.00 44.16
N ASP A 677 16.40 -1.89 45.48
CA ASP A 677 17.45 -1.37 46.36
C ASP A 677 17.81 0.11 46.10
N ALA A 678 16.96 0.85 45.37
CA ALA A 678 17.11 2.28 45.22
C ALA A 678 16.74 2.98 46.53
N VAL A 679 17.59 3.91 46.95
CA VAL A 679 17.41 4.73 48.13
C VAL A 679 17.56 6.19 47.78
N GLY A 680 16.83 7.04 48.49
CA GLY A 680 16.89 8.48 48.37
C GLY A 680 16.76 9.17 49.71
N LYS A 681 16.97 10.48 49.70
CA LYS A 681 16.69 11.37 50.82
C LYS A 681 15.60 12.34 50.43
N ILE A 682 14.67 12.59 51.37
CA ILE A 682 13.72 13.68 51.21
C ILE A 682 14.47 14.99 51.31
N THR A 683 14.48 15.77 50.24
CA THR A 683 15.14 17.08 50.23
C THR A 683 14.26 18.18 50.76
N GLY A 684 12.95 17.92 50.86
CA GLY A 684 11.94 18.96 51.09
C GLY A 684 11.83 19.90 49.89
N GLY A 685 10.79 20.71 49.87
CA GLY A 685 10.67 21.86 48.97
C GLY A 685 10.62 23.15 49.79
N SER A 686 10.87 24.30 49.16
CA SER A 686 10.68 25.62 49.82
C SER A 686 9.28 25.81 50.39
N ASN A 687 8.33 25.07 49.83
CA ASN A 687 6.93 25.22 50.14
C ASN A 687 6.49 24.32 51.30
N TYR A 688 7.01 23.09 51.47
CA TYR A 688 6.48 22.10 52.43
C TYR A 688 7.36 21.98 53.68
N SER A 689 6.79 22.10 54.88
CA SER A 689 7.49 21.75 56.14
C SER A 689 7.69 20.22 56.30
N SER A 690 6.76 19.43 55.74
CA SER A 690 6.82 17.98 55.60
C SER A 690 6.14 17.59 54.28
N VAL A 691 6.74 16.67 53.51
CA VAL A 691 6.31 16.37 52.15
C VAL A 691 5.17 15.35 52.17
N PRO A 692 4.02 15.63 51.52
CA PRO A 692 2.91 14.68 51.45
C PRO A 692 3.25 13.48 50.57
N ILE A 693 2.81 12.32 51.02
CA ILE A 693 2.80 11.06 50.29
C ILE A 693 1.35 10.67 50.07
N MET A 694 0.99 10.56 48.80
CA MET A 694 -0.30 10.08 48.36
C MET A 694 -0.40 8.58 48.65
N PRO A 695 -1.59 8.05 49.01
CA PRO A 695 -1.73 6.62 49.29
C PRO A 695 -1.35 5.78 48.08
N ALA A 696 -1.07 4.47 48.26
CA ALA A 696 -0.78 3.59 47.13
C ALA A 696 -1.92 3.56 46.10
N SER A 697 -3.17 3.59 46.58
CA SER A 697 -4.38 3.74 45.78
C SER A 697 -5.46 4.52 46.53
N TYR A 698 -6.36 5.16 45.79
CA TYR A 698 -7.55 5.83 46.30
C TYR A 698 -8.71 5.62 45.32
N GLN A 699 -9.85 5.11 45.81
CA GLN A 699 -11.05 4.82 45.01
C GLN A 699 -10.80 3.98 43.75
N GLY A 700 -9.85 3.03 43.81
CA GLY A 700 -9.50 2.16 42.69
C GLY A 700 -8.49 2.75 41.69
N SER A 701 -8.10 4.02 41.85
CA SER A 701 -7.03 4.66 41.09
C SER A 701 -5.70 4.65 41.86
N PRO A 702 -4.55 4.58 41.18
CA PRO A 702 -3.24 4.80 41.81
C PRO A 702 -3.17 6.19 42.43
N GLY A 703 -2.58 6.31 43.62
CA GLY A 703 -2.58 7.59 44.33
C GLY A 703 -1.75 8.68 43.67
N TYR A 704 -0.82 8.37 42.75
CA TYR A 704 -0.14 9.42 41.97
C TYR A 704 -1.11 10.25 41.12
N GLN A 705 -2.24 9.69 40.69
CA GLN A 705 -3.26 10.44 39.93
C GLN A 705 -4.01 11.43 40.81
N LEU A 706 -4.33 11.01 42.04
CA LEU A 706 -4.85 11.92 43.05
C LEU A 706 -3.81 12.98 43.38
N GLY A 707 -2.53 12.58 43.53
CA GLY A 707 -1.46 13.51 43.77
C GLY A 707 -1.35 14.60 42.72
N ALA A 708 -1.48 14.23 41.46
CA ALA A 708 -1.41 15.17 40.36
C ALA A 708 -2.49 16.27 40.41
N SER A 709 -3.69 15.97 40.90
CA SER A 709 -4.77 16.97 41.06
C SER A 709 -4.68 17.77 42.37
N LEU A 710 -3.83 17.36 43.30
CA LEU A 710 -3.59 18.04 44.58
C LEU A 710 -2.31 18.88 44.58
N MET A 711 -1.47 18.73 43.56
CA MET A 711 -0.19 19.44 43.48
C MET A 711 -0.37 20.95 43.33
N TYR A 712 0.50 21.70 44.01
CA TYR A 712 0.59 23.14 43.83
C TYR A 712 1.18 23.47 42.46
N GLN A 713 0.37 24.04 41.58
CA GLN A 713 0.77 24.38 40.20
C GLN A 713 1.39 25.78 40.05
N GLY A 714 1.55 26.51 41.15
CA GLY A 714 1.98 27.91 41.19
C GLY A 714 0.90 28.81 41.81
N PRO A 715 1.26 30.07 42.14
CA PRO A 715 0.33 30.98 42.75
C PRO A 715 -0.79 31.33 41.77
N VAL A 716 -2.02 31.38 42.28
CA VAL A 716 -3.19 31.86 41.53
C VAL A 716 -3.78 33.05 42.27
N LYS A 717 -4.11 34.11 41.54
CA LYS A 717 -4.61 35.37 42.12
C LYS A 717 -5.87 35.85 41.44
N GLU A 718 -6.55 36.80 42.10
CA GLU A 718 -7.74 37.44 41.55
C GLU A 718 -7.50 37.97 40.13
N GLY A 719 -8.40 37.64 39.21
CA GLY A 719 -8.33 37.95 37.79
C GLY A 719 -7.67 36.87 36.92
N ASP A 720 -7.05 35.84 37.51
CA ASP A 720 -6.49 34.72 36.75
C ASP A 720 -7.59 33.83 36.16
N ILE A 721 -7.39 33.37 34.93
CA ILE A 721 -8.24 32.35 34.28
C ILE A 721 -7.36 31.17 33.89
N SER A 722 -7.43 30.06 34.64
CA SER A 722 -6.53 28.92 34.43
C SER A 722 -7.10 27.58 34.93
N ALA A 723 -6.44 26.49 34.53
CA ALA A 723 -6.73 25.16 35.08
C ALA A 723 -6.38 25.06 36.57
N ALA A 724 -5.31 25.75 37.01
CA ALA A 724 -4.93 25.82 38.42
C ALA A 724 -6.01 26.51 39.26
N VAL A 725 -6.66 27.58 38.74
CA VAL A 725 -7.81 28.22 39.41
C VAL A 725 -8.98 27.24 39.52
N ARG A 726 -9.26 26.47 38.47
CA ARG A 726 -10.32 25.45 38.49
C ARG A 726 -10.06 24.37 39.55
N GLU A 727 -8.82 23.94 39.69
CA GLU A 727 -8.42 22.99 40.73
C GLU A 727 -8.55 23.61 42.13
N MET A 728 -8.07 24.83 42.33
CA MET A 728 -8.26 25.56 43.59
C MET A 728 -9.74 25.68 43.98
N GLN A 729 -10.61 26.07 43.04
CA GLN A 729 -12.07 26.15 43.25
C GLN A 729 -12.65 24.79 43.66
N THR A 730 -12.16 23.71 43.04
CA THR A 730 -12.57 22.33 43.37
C THR A 730 -12.15 21.98 44.79
N LEU A 731 -10.91 22.31 45.18
CA LEU A 731 -10.38 22.07 46.52
C LEU A 731 -11.13 22.89 47.57
N LEU A 732 -11.38 24.19 47.31
CA LEU A 732 -12.17 25.06 48.20
C LEU A 732 -13.56 24.48 48.42
N LEU A 733 -14.27 24.12 47.36
CA LEU A 733 -15.60 23.52 47.46
C LEU A 733 -15.58 22.20 48.26
N GLY A 734 -14.62 21.32 47.97
CA GLY A 734 -14.44 20.05 48.69
C GLY A 734 -13.98 20.22 50.14
N ALA A 735 -13.29 21.32 50.43
CA ALA A 735 -12.95 21.78 51.78
C ALA A 735 -14.14 22.50 52.45
N GLY A 736 -15.29 22.64 51.77
CA GLY A 736 -16.54 23.23 52.26
C GLY A 736 -16.62 24.75 52.21
N TYR A 737 -15.79 25.40 51.42
CA TYR A 737 -15.80 26.84 51.16
C TYR A 737 -16.24 27.06 49.72
N SER A 738 -17.48 27.46 49.50
CA SER A 738 -18.07 27.47 48.15
C SER A 738 -17.63 28.70 47.32
N PRO A 739 -16.94 28.51 46.18
CA PRO A 739 -16.65 29.58 45.21
C PRO A 739 -17.86 29.95 44.33
N GLN A 740 -19.05 29.37 44.58
CA GLN A 740 -20.27 29.56 43.78
C GLN A 740 -20.16 29.11 42.30
N GLY A 741 -19.14 28.33 41.96
CA GLY A 741 -18.94 27.78 40.62
C GLY A 741 -17.52 27.22 40.47
N ILE A 742 -17.35 26.30 39.53
CA ILE A 742 -16.03 25.80 39.11
C ILE A 742 -15.89 26.12 37.63
N ASP A 743 -15.44 27.32 37.33
CA ASP A 743 -15.32 27.87 35.98
C ASP A 743 -13.87 28.17 35.58
N GLY A 744 -12.93 28.07 36.52
CA GLY A 744 -11.53 28.40 36.32
C GLY A 744 -11.25 29.90 36.27
N ASP A 745 -12.21 30.75 36.64
CA ASP A 745 -12.07 32.20 36.72
C ASP A 745 -11.96 32.64 38.20
N PHE A 746 -10.85 33.30 38.55
CA PHE A 746 -10.64 33.81 39.88
C PHE A 746 -11.33 35.17 40.05
N GLY A 747 -12.66 35.13 40.08
CA GLY A 747 -13.50 36.29 40.37
C GLY A 747 -13.81 36.52 41.87
N PRO A 748 -14.67 37.50 42.19
CA PRO A 748 -14.99 37.89 43.57
C PRO A 748 -15.56 36.77 44.45
N ASN A 749 -16.31 35.83 43.86
CA ASN A 749 -16.84 34.68 44.60
C ASN A 749 -15.73 33.71 45.02
N THR A 750 -14.76 33.48 44.13
CA THR A 750 -13.57 32.67 44.43
C THR A 750 -12.73 33.34 45.52
N LEU A 751 -12.53 34.66 45.44
CA LEU A 751 -11.84 35.44 46.47
C LEU A 751 -12.54 35.35 47.83
N SER A 752 -13.87 35.50 47.85
CA SER A 752 -14.65 35.37 49.09
C SER A 752 -14.52 33.98 49.70
N ALA A 753 -14.47 32.92 48.89
CA ALA A 753 -14.26 31.56 49.36
C ALA A 753 -12.84 31.36 49.91
N LEU A 754 -11.82 31.89 49.24
CA LEU A 754 -10.43 31.87 49.68
C LEU A 754 -10.28 32.57 51.04
N HIS A 755 -10.75 33.81 51.17
CA HIS A 755 -10.70 34.54 52.45
C HIS A 755 -11.43 33.81 53.59
N SER A 756 -12.56 33.16 53.29
CA SER A 756 -13.28 32.37 54.29
C SER A 756 -12.46 31.16 54.74
N PHE A 757 -11.77 30.51 53.80
CA PHE A 757 -10.86 29.41 54.09
C PHE A 757 -9.65 29.87 54.91
N GLU A 758 -9.00 30.96 54.51
CA GLU A 758 -7.83 31.53 55.17
C GLU A 758 -8.15 31.94 56.62
N ALA A 759 -9.24 32.68 56.82
CA ALA A 759 -9.69 33.09 58.15
C ALA A 759 -9.96 31.89 59.07
N ALA A 760 -10.63 30.86 58.56
CA ALA A 760 -10.95 29.65 59.32
C ALA A 760 -9.71 28.81 59.69
N ASN A 761 -8.61 28.97 58.96
CA ASN A 761 -7.37 28.22 59.17
C ASN A 761 -6.23 29.08 59.74
N SER A 762 -6.53 30.27 60.27
CA SER A 762 -5.54 31.18 60.85
C SER A 762 -4.42 31.59 59.89
N LEU A 763 -4.75 31.70 58.59
CA LEU A 763 -3.87 32.24 57.56
C LEU A 763 -4.13 33.73 57.37
N SER A 764 -3.15 34.45 56.82
CA SER A 764 -3.34 35.87 56.47
C SER A 764 -4.25 35.97 55.25
N LEU A 765 -5.22 36.89 55.28
CA LEU A 765 -6.10 37.13 54.14
C LEU A 765 -5.30 37.65 52.95
N SER A 766 -5.43 36.98 51.81
CA SER A 766 -4.67 37.28 50.59
C SER A 766 -5.57 37.33 49.36
N THR A 767 -5.19 38.15 48.38
CA THR A 767 -5.80 38.14 47.04
C THR A 767 -5.21 37.05 46.12
N GLU A 768 -4.33 36.22 46.67
CA GLU A 768 -3.58 35.17 46.00
C GLU A 768 -3.55 33.91 46.88
N CYS A 769 -3.86 32.76 46.29
CA CYS A 769 -3.62 31.47 46.92
C CYS A 769 -2.16 31.06 46.67
N ASP A 770 -1.31 31.39 47.64
CA ASP A 770 0.11 31.06 47.61
C ASP A 770 0.36 29.59 48.01
N ALA A 771 1.64 29.19 48.02
CA ALA A 771 2.02 27.82 48.31
C ALA A 771 1.62 27.37 49.72
N SER A 772 1.69 28.27 50.72
CA SER A 772 1.34 27.96 52.11
C SER A 772 -0.16 27.73 52.28
N THR A 773 -0.95 28.56 51.60
CA THR A 773 -2.41 28.50 51.58
C THR A 773 -2.90 27.26 50.84
N TRP A 774 -2.30 26.95 49.69
CA TRP A 774 -2.61 25.75 48.92
C TRP A 774 -2.36 24.48 49.72
N GLN A 775 -1.25 24.40 50.44
CA GLN A 775 -0.93 23.24 51.26
C GLN A 775 -1.94 23.02 52.36
N LYS A 776 -2.28 24.10 53.08
CA LYS A 776 -3.30 23.99 54.11
C LYS A 776 -4.64 23.58 53.52
N LEU A 777 -4.95 24.07 52.32
CA LEU A 777 -6.16 23.73 51.60
C LEU A 777 -6.20 22.23 51.25
N VAL A 778 -5.10 21.67 50.76
CA VAL A 778 -4.96 20.24 50.49
C VAL A 778 -5.12 19.41 51.76
N GLU A 779 -4.52 19.81 52.88
CA GLU A 779 -4.69 19.12 54.17
C GLU A 779 -6.16 19.06 54.61
N VAL A 780 -6.84 20.21 54.59
CA VAL A 780 -8.25 20.31 55.00
C VAL A 780 -9.16 19.56 54.03
N TYR A 781 -8.92 19.70 52.72
CA TYR A 781 -9.61 18.94 51.69
C TYR A 781 -9.46 17.44 51.93
N ALA A 782 -8.23 16.94 52.06
CA ALA A 782 -7.93 15.53 52.26
C ALA A 782 -8.59 14.99 53.53
N SER A 783 -8.50 15.72 54.64
CA SER A 783 -9.17 15.37 55.89
C SER A 783 -10.69 15.24 55.71
N ARG A 784 -11.33 16.21 55.05
CA ARG A 784 -12.78 16.18 54.79
C ARG A 784 -13.22 15.08 53.82
N GLN A 785 -12.37 14.75 52.85
CA GLN A 785 -12.64 13.69 51.87
C GLN A 785 -12.21 12.28 52.35
N GLY A 786 -11.70 12.16 53.58
CA GLY A 786 -11.22 10.88 54.13
C GLY A 786 -10.03 10.31 53.36
N ILE A 787 -9.20 11.16 52.76
CA ILE A 787 -8.00 10.77 52.02
C ILE A 787 -6.87 10.53 53.04
N PRO A 788 -6.30 9.32 53.11
CA PRO A 788 -5.19 9.04 54.02
C PRO A 788 -3.88 9.58 53.45
N LEU A 789 -3.53 10.82 53.79
CA LEU A 789 -2.21 11.39 53.47
C LEU A 789 -1.17 10.95 54.51
N ASN A 790 -0.04 10.45 54.02
CA ASN A 790 1.16 10.21 54.82
C ASN A 790 2.11 11.42 54.65
N TYR A 791 3.03 11.61 55.58
CA TYR A 791 4.02 12.69 55.50
C TYR A 791 5.42 12.17 55.82
N LEU A 792 6.43 12.75 55.17
CA LEU A 792 7.84 12.56 55.52
C LEU A 792 8.51 13.88 55.83
N ASN A 793 9.47 13.82 56.76
CA ASN A 793 10.27 14.97 57.12
C ASN A 793 11.44 15.14 56.16
N THR A 794 11.90 16.38 56.02
CA THR A 794 13.14 16.68 55.30
C THR A 794 14.30 15.91 55.91
N SER A 795 15.16 15.36 55.06
CA SER A 795 16.28 14.46 55.35
C SER A 795 15.93 13.01 55.69
N ASP A 796 14.65 12.62 55.76
CA ASP A 796 14.27 11.22 55.90
C ASP A 796 14.85 10.38 54.76
N SER A 797 15.41 9.21 55.10
CA SER A 797 15.85 8.22 54.11
C SER A 797 14.65 7.38 53.65
N VAL A 798 14.53 7.18 52.35
CA VAL A 798 13.44 6.41 51.73
C VAL A 798 13.98 5.37 50.76
N SER A 799 13.32 4.22 50.70
CA SER A 799 13.49 3.26 49.60
C SER A 799 12.50 3.60 48.48
N ILE A 800 12.94 3.47 47.23
CA ILE A 800 12.12 3.66 46.04
C ILE A 800 12.13 2.36 45.23
N ASP A 801 10.97 1.85 44.83
CA ASP A 801 10.85 0.62 44.02
C ASP A 801 10.13 0.85 42.67
N GLY A 802 9.67 2.08 42.41
CA GLY A 802 8.96 2.42 41.20
C GLY A 802 9.05 3.90 40.83
N ILE A 803 9.11 4.19 39.53
CA ILE A 803 8.93 5.52 38.95
C ILE A 803 7.76 5.46 37.96
N VAL A 804 6.83 6.40 38.03
CA VAL A 804 5.78 6.57 37.02
C VAL A 804 5.71 8.02 36.56
N LEU A 805 5.40 8.25 35.29
CA LEU A 805 5.13 9.58 34.77
C LEU A 805 3.64 9.91 34.86
N GLY A 806 3.33 11.12 35.32
CA GLY A 806 1.98 11.68 35.39
C GLY A 806 1.93 13.11 34.87
N MET A 807 0.72 13.59 34.56
CA MET A 807 0.46 14.97 34.12
C MET A 807 -0.07 15.82 35.27
N VAL A 808 0.52 16.98 35.50
CA VAL A 808 0.07 18.01 36.44
C VAL A 808 -0.15 19.28 35.64
N GLY A 809 -1.42 19.68 35.47
CA GLY A 809 -1.76 20.71 34.49
C GLY A 809 -1.25 20.33 33.09
N SER A 810 -0.37 21.16 32.53
CA SER A 810 0.29 20.92 31.23
C SER A 810 1.71 20.33 31.35
N GLN A 811 2.15 19.98 32.55
CA GLN A 811 3.53 19.55 32.83
C GLN A 811 3.62 18.06 33.11
N PHE A 812 4.72 17.45 32.68
CA PHE A 812 5.06 16.07 33.02
C PHE A 812 5.83 16.03 34.33
N VAL A 813 5.32 15.27 35.29
CA VAL A 813 5.91 15.07 36.61
C VAL A 813 6.21 13.59 36.82
N GLN A 814 7.38 13.30 37.40
CA GLN A 814 7.71 11.95 37.85
C GLN A 814 7.20 11.75 39.27
N TRP A 815 6.66 10.57 39.53
CA TRP A 815 6.23 10.13 40.85
C TRP A 815 7.05 8.91 41.25
N TYR A 816 7.60 8.94 42.47
CA TYR A 816 8.31 7.81 43.05
C TYR A 816 7.39 7.03 43.97
N HIS A 817 7.43 5.71 43.86
CA HIS A 817 6.74 4.83 44.80
C HIS A 817 7.64 4.53 45.99
N VAL A 818 7.11 4.78 47.18
CA VAL A 818 7.72 4.45 48.46
C VAL A 818 7.01 3.21 49.01
N PRO A 819 7.69 2.06 49.11
CA PRO A 819 7.09 0.82 49.57
C PRO A 819 6.35 0.99 50.88
N ASN A 820 5.13 0.43 50.95
CA ASN A 820 4.23 0.50 52.12
C ASN A 820 3.79 1.92 52.55
N LYS A 821 4.10 2.97 51.78
CA LYS A 821 3.66 4.35 52.08
C LYS A 821 2.82 4.96 50.96
N GLY A 822 3.21 4.74 49.69
CA GLY A 822 2.48 5.22 48.52
C GLY A 822 3.33 6.04 47.56
N TRP A 823 2.77 7.08 46.95
CA TRP A 823 3.40 7.86 45.89
C TRP A 823 3.82 9.25 46.35
N ILE A 824 5.05 9.63 46.05
CA ILE A 824 5.61 10.96 46.34
C ILE A 824 6.06 11.61 45.03
N ASP A 825 5.91 12.91 44.94
CA ASP A 825 6.47 13.67 43.83
C ASP A 825 8.00 13.58 43.87
N ALA A 826 8.58 13.19 42.74
CA ALA A 826 10.02 12.99 42.60
C ALA A 826 10.82 14.26 42.87
N GLN A 827 10.24 15.47 42.69
CA GLN A 827 10.96 16.73 42.94
C GLN A 827 11.45 16.88 44.39
N TYR A 828 10.83 16.17 45.33
CA TYR A 828 11.17 16.22 46.76
C TYR A 828 12.08 15.08 47.22
N VAL A 829 12.58 14.26 46.29
CA VAL A 829 13.42 13.10 46.60
C VAL A 829 14.71 13.16 45.80
N SER A 830 15.84 13.30 46.50
CA SER A 830 17.16 13.11 45.89
C SER A 830 17.56 11.64 45.99
N LEU A 831 17.50 10.93 44.87
CA LEU A 831 18.00 9.54 44.79
C LEU A 831 19.51 9.52 45.04
N SER A 832 19.95 8.64 45.96
CA SER A 832 21.33 8.59 46.45
C SER A 832 22.20 7.59 45.69
N ASN A 833 21.60 6.52 45.17
CA ASN A 833 22.31 5.45 44.47
C ASN A 833 21.63 5.08 43.14
N VAL A 834 20.97 6.03 42.50
CA VAL A 834 20.41 5.85 41.15
C VAL A 834 21.10 6.82 40.22
N GLN A 835 21.63 6.32 39.10
CA GLN A 835 22.39 7.11 38.15
C GLN A 835 21.99 6.71 36.72
N LYS A 836 22.10 7.65 35.79
CA LYS A 836 21.94 7.38 34.37
C LYS A 836 23.25 6.81 33.83
N ILE A 837 23.22 5.61 33.25
CA ILE A 837 24.42 4.97 32.69
C ILE A 837 24.57 5.35 31.23
N GLU A 838 25.73 5.89 30.85
CA GLU A 838 26.07 6.21 29.47
C GLU A 838 27.36 5.51 29.06
N PRO A 839 27.60 5.27 27.76
CA PRO A 839 28.90 4.80 27.27
C PRO A 839 29.97 5.89 27.45
N SER A 840 31.23 5.51 27.69
CA SER A 840 32.32 6.47 27.87
C SER A 840 32.63 7.29 26.61
N SER A 841 32.31 6.77 25.42
CA SER A 841 32.49 7.43 24.12
C SER A 841 31.34 8.34 23.68
N TYR A 842 30.39 8.65 24.57
CA TYR A 842 29.15 9.29 24.15
C TYR A 842 29.34 10.77 23.72
N VAL A 843 30.32 11.52 24.24
CA VAL A 843 30.66 12.88 23.76
C VAL A 843 32.10 13.26 24.12
N ASP A 844 32.87 13.86 23.20
CA ASP A 844 34.12 14.56 23.55
C ASP A 844 33.85 16.01 24.02
N SER A 845 34.89 16.68 24.51
CA SER A 845 34.86 18.05 25.04
C SER A 845 34.43 19.15 24.05
N SER A 846 34.09 18.80 22.80
CA SER A 846 33.59 19.72 21.76
C SER A 846 32.09 19.56 21.46
N GLY A 847 31.38 18.64 22.12
CA GLY A 847 29.92 18.58 22.08
C GLY A 847 29.32 17.94 20.81
N SER A 848 30.10 17.22 20.00
CA SER A 848 29.57 16.42 18.89
C SER A 848 29.53 14.93 19.24
N LEU A 849 28.35 14.33 19.04
CA LEU A 849 28.03 12.92 19.32
C LEU A 849 28.63 11.99 18.26
N SER A 850 29.25 10.88 18.70
CA SER A 850 29.65 9.77 17.83
C SER A 850 29.25 8.46 18.50
N VAL A 851 28.01 8.03 18.28
CA VAL A 851 27.49 6.76 18.80
C VAL A 851 27.66 5.71 17.71
N THR A 852 28.35 4.61 18.02
CA THR A 852 28.39 3.44 17.14
C THR A 852 27.48 2.34 17.69
N PRO A 853 26.90 1.48 16.83
CA PRO A 853 26.08 0.32 17.20
C PRO A 853 26.52 -0.51 18.41
N SER A 854 27.84 -0.69 18.60
CA SER A 854 28.42 -1.48 19.68
C SER A 854 28.47 -0.78 21.04
N THR A 855 28.13 0.51 21.09
CA THR A 855 28.27 1.33 22.32
C THR A 855 26.95 1.52 23.07
N VAL A 856 25.78 1.31 22.46
CA VAL A 856 24.47 1.56 23.10
C VAL A 856 23.96 0.40 23.97
N GLN A 857 24.58 -0.78 23.85
CA GLN A 857 24.31 -1.93 24.70
C GLN A 857 25.52 -2.15 25.60
N ILE A 858 25.33 -1.94 26.91
CA ILE A 858 26.38 -2.03 27.92
C ILE A 858 26.31 -3.42 28.56
N PRO A 859 27.32 -4.29 28.38
CA PRO A 859 27.32 -5.63 28.96
C PRO A 859 27.40 -5.59 30.49
N VAL A 860 26.56 -6.40 31.14
CA VAL A 860 26.57 -6.65 32.58
C VAL A 860 27.12 -8.05 32.82
N TYR A 861 28.10 -8.15 33.72
CA TYR A 861 28.77 -9.39 34.11
C TYR A 861 28.33 -9.80 35.52
N SER A 862 28.25 -11.09 35.83
CA SER A 862 27.92 -11.52 37.21
C SER A 862 29.00 -11.14 38.22
N ALA A 863 30.27 -11.08 37.80
CA ALA A 863 31.41 -10.64 38.60
C ALA A 863 32.54 -10.12 37.68
N PRO A 864 33.56 -9.42 38.22
CA PRO A 864 34.73 -9.02 37.44
C PRO A 864 35.38 -10.21 36.71
N GLY A 865 35.55 -10.10 35.38
CA GLY A 865 36.13 -11.15 34.55
C GLY A 865 35.23 -12.37 34.28
N SER A 866 33.95 -12.32 34.65
CA SER A 866 32.99 -13.40 34.37
C SER A 866 32.36 -13.29 32.98
N ASN A 867 31.47 -14.24 32.67
CA ASN A 867 30.60 -14.17 31.51
C ASN A 867 29.53 -13.07 31.65
N GLU A 868 29.06 -12.57 30.52
CA GLU A 868 27.94 -11.64 30.41
C GLU A 868 26.64 -12.34 30.85
N ILE A 869 25.83 -11.65 31.66
CA ILE A 869 24.52 -12.12 32.14
C ILE A 869 23.36 -11.29 31.59
N GLY A 870 23.66 -10.23 30.85
CA GLY A 870 22.69 -9.39 30.15
C GLY A 870 23.29 -8.05 29.76
N THR A 871 22.46 -7.16 29.22
CA THR A 871 22.86 -5.81 28.82
C THR A 871 21.99 -4.75 29.48
N VAL A 872 22.49 -3.53 29.57
CA VAL A 872 21.73 -2.32 29.90
C VAL A 872 21.81 -1.37 28.70
N HIS A 873 20.72 -0.66 28.39
CA HIS A 873 20.75 0.28 27.27
C HIS A 873 21.37 1.60 27.73
N ALA A 874 22.11 2.26 26.83
CA ALA A 874 22.62 3.60 27.07
C ALA A 874 21.48 4.56 27.45
N GLY A 875 21.69 5.30 28.52
CA GLY A 875 20.73 6.23 29.09
C GLY A 875 19.75 5.64 30.10
N ASP A 876 19.81 4.33 30.40
CA ASP A 876 18.97 3.72 31.43
C ASP A 876 19.35 4.22 32.84
N TYR A 877 18.36 4.38 33.71
CA TYR A 877 18.60 4.57 35.13
C TYR A 877 18.97 3.22 35.74
N VAL A 878 20.09 3.18 36.46
CA VAL A 878 20.54 1.97 37.16
C VAL A 878 20.76 2.27 38.63
N VAL A 879 20.48 1.26 39.46
CA VAL A 879 20.84 1.33 40.87
C VAL A 879 22.30 0.95 41.01
N THR A 880 23.12 1.82 41.58
CA THR A 880 24.55 1.61 41.76
C THR A 880 24.86 1.06 43.15
N SER A 881 25.91 0.25 43.21
CA SER A 881 26.43 -0.33 44.45
C SER A 881 27.97 -0.26 44.47
N SER A 882 28.61 -0.90 45.46
CA SER A 882 30.05 -0.83 45.69
C SER A 882 30.88 -1.10 44.42
N SER A 883 31.84 -0.22 44.15
CA SER A 883 32.80 -0.37 43.05
C SER A 883 34.01 -1.22 43.48
N SER A 884 34.45 -2.12 42.61
CA SER A 884 35.74 -2.83 42.72
C SER A 884 36.71 -2.28 41.67
N ALA A 885 38.03 -2.52 41.79
CA ALA A 885 39.01 -1.99 40.85
C ALA A 885 38.65 -2.33 39.37
N GLY A 886 38.27 -1.32 38.59
CA GLY A 886 37.88 -1.43 37.18
C GLY A 886 36.40 -1.75 36.89
N TYR A 887 35.54 -1.86 37.90
CA TYR A 887 34.13 -2.23 37.74
C TYR A 887 33.19 -1.45 38.69
N VAL A 888 31.97 -1.18 38.23
CA VAL A 888 30.89 -0.57 39.03
C VAL A 888 29.76 -1.60 39.19
N GLY A 889 29.28 -1.80 40.42
CA GLY A 889 28.11 -2.64 40.67
C GLY A 889 26.83 -1.95 40.19
N VAL A 890 25.99 -2.68 39.45
CA VAL A 890 24.73 -2.18 38.91
C VAL A 890 23.60 -3.19 39.11
N SER A 891 22.40 -2.67 39.32
CA SER A 891 21.16 -3.43 39.22
C SER A 891 20.12 -2.72 38.36
N VAL A 892 19.40 -3.51 37.56
CA VAL A 892 18.28 -3.07 36.73
C VAL A 892 17.17 -4.11 36.83
N VAL A 893 15.92 -3.63 36.85
CA VAL A 893 14.74 -4.48 36.69
C VAL A 893 14.32 -4.42 35.22
N LYS A 894 14.22 -5.58 34.59
CA LYS A 894 13.74 -5.70 33.20
C LYS A 894 12.22 -5.59 33.14
N ASP A 895 11.70 -5.32 31.95
CA ASP A 895 10.26 -5.15 31.70
C ASP A 895 9.44 -6.41 32.04
N ASP A 896 10.06 -7.59 32.07
CA ASP A 896 9.45 -8.86 32.51
C ASP A 896 9.53 -9.10 34.03
N GLY A 897 10.04 -8.12 34.79
CA GLY A 897 10.25 -8.20 36.24
C GLY A 897 11.56 -8.88 36.65
N THR A 898 12.34 -9.40 35.70
CA THR A 898 13.64 -10.03 36.00
C THR A 898 14.62 -9.00 36.52
N VAL A 899 15.25 -9.29 37.65
CA VAL A 899 16.28 -8.43 38.21
C VAL A 899 17.65 -8.92 37.75
N ILE A 900 18.41 -8.04 37.10
CA ILE A 900 19.82 -8.27 36.81
C ILE A 900 20.64 -7.56 37.89
N ARG A 901 21.52 -8.30 38.56
CA ARG A 901 22.49 -7.80 39.53
C ARG A 901 23.88 -8.24 39.10
N GLY A 902 24.77 -7.29 38.87
CA GLY A 902 26.11 -7.59 38.39
C GLY A 902 27.02 -6.38 38.39
N VAL A 903 28.04 -6.43 37.54
CA VAL A 903 29.04 -5.38 37.39
C VAL A 903 29.23 -4.98 35.93
N VAL A 904 29.55 -3.72 35.71
CA VAL A 904 29.88 -3.12 34.42
C VAL A 904 31.31 -2.57 34.47
N LYS A 905 32.04 -2.64 33.36
CA LYS A 905 33.43 -2.15 33.29
C LYS A 905 33.47 -0.64 33.38
N SER A 906 34.19 -0.09 34.36
CA SER A 906 34.17 1.35 34.66
C SER A 906 34.79 2.21 33.55
N ASN A 907 35.70 1.67 32.75
CA ASN A 907 36.33 2.36 31.61
C ASN A 907 35.43 2.44 30.36
N MET A 908 34.34 1.66 30.31
CA MET A 908 33.41 1.64 29.18
C MET A 908 32.21 2.58 29.37
N ILE A 909 32.07 3.18 30.55
CA ILE A 909 30.86 3.91 30.94
C ILE A 909 31.16 5.24 31.59
N LYS A 910 30.15 6.09 31.62
CA LYS A 910 30.04 7.30 32.43
C LYS A 910 28.75 7.20 33.23
N MET A 911 28.85 7.40 34.54
CA MET A 911 27.67 7.49 35.41
C MET A 911 27.31 8.97 35.56
N LEU A 912 26.11 9.33 35.16
CA LEU A 912 25.59 10.69 35.26
C LEU A 912 24.59 10.78 36.42
N GLY A 913 24.57 11.94 37.08
CA GLY A 913 23.45 12.30 37.93
C GLY A 913 22.16 12.34 37.12
N LEU A 914 21.02 12.14 37.79
CA LEU A 914 19.73 12.23 37.13
C LEU A 914 19.50 13.69 36.69
N PRO A 915 18.89 13.91 35.51
CA PRO A 915 18.53 15.25 35.07
C PRO A 915 17.64 15.91 36.14
N GLY A 916 17.83 17.22 36.36
CA GLY A 916 16.96 17.98 37.26
C GLY A 916 15.50 17.77 36.83
N ILE A 917 14.68 17.29 37.76
CA ILE A 917 13.25 17.12 37.52
C ILE A 917 12.70 18.52 37.30
N ALA A 918 12.06 18.76 36.15
CA ALA A 918 11.53 20.07 35.81
C ALA A 918 10.62 20.54 36.96
N VAL A 919 11.05 21.60 37.64
CA VAL A 919 10.23 22.29 38.64
C VAL A 919 9.10 22.95 37.86
N PRO A 920 7.85 22.93 38.34
CA PRO A 920 6.85 23.84 37.82
C PRO A 920 7.40 25.26 37.90
N ALA A 921 7.76 25.81 36.74
CA ALA A 921 8.28 27.16 36.68
C ALA A 921 7.24 28.06 37.33
N SER A 922 7.63 28.73 38.41
CA SER A 922 7.02 29.98 38.81
C SER A 922 7.36 30.99 37.71
N SER A 923 6.52 31.04 36.68
CA SER A 923 6.58 32.08 35.64
C SER A 923 5.20 32.65 35.40
#